data_AF-A0A0K9PKU9-F1
#
_entry.id   AF-A0A0K9PKU9-F1
#
_cell.length_a   1.000
_cell.length_b   1.000
_cell.length_c   1.000
_cell.angle_alpha   90.00
_cell.angle_beta   90.00
_cell.angle_gamma   90.00
#
_symmetry.space_group_name_H-M   'P 1'
#
loop_
_entity.id
_entity.type
_entity.pdbx_description
1 polymer ?
#
loop_
_entity_poly.entity_id
_entity_poly.type
_entity_poly.pdbx_seq_one_letter_code
_entity_poly.pdbx_strand_id
1 'polypeptide(L)'
;MASLENGFPLKRTPSLLSSSSSSSSTNGRLFMQRSRSRITRFFLLEKLDYVLWIWTAATFFFVIILFQAFLPSSVVDKSGNSGQEVAEVLRTNRVLGEIGELDFGEGIKFIPYNLMSILERKRERYNSSLIAPAGKRAAYINPKIALVVADLSSNDALQLQIVSITIALKEIGYDIQVYSFQDSHAPSVWIKLGFSIKMVSKENPRVDWLNYHGVMVYSIESRPVITCLSQEPFRSLPVIWIIHEKSLALHLNRYITTNNTKIVNDWKQAFGRPTVVVFPTHSLAMMHSLLDRGNYYVIPGLPVEAWRARKQLALYERKEPRVQMGFESEDFIIAIVGSQFSYSGAFLEHALVLQSLAPILHEFSSASRVKLGILSQNPINTLEVIALKFGFLKDNIYHFGSDEKFDNFLGVSDVVIYASFLEEQHFPSILVQAMCLGKLVIAPDLAMITKHVDDKQNVYLFPRENLGILTLILIQVISNGKLSYSAQNVASASKDLGKNLMVSESIEGYALLLQNVVRFPSEVTKPKDVGEIPSNLKNEWQWGIFENTTNDNHFSAITSKIVSIVDKIEEKWSLNQSKISTNISQMEDEAFFSINWAEVRASEKIKTRKRLLDEELKDRTDQFHGTWEDVYRTVRRAERNKKSLHNINDWELERTGQTLCIYEPYFGEGTWPFLHSRTPLYRGIGFTSKGRRPEEDDIDASSRLPILNSGYYRDALGEHGAFYALANQVDRIHKNAWIGFQSWRLTARKVSLKKKAEDILLQTIESRKYGDALYFWVRMDTDTRNPLGYDFWTFCDALNAGNCRFAVSRALRKMYGMPMEWNSIPPMPADGNSWSVMHSWAMPTRSFLEFVMFSRMFVDALDSEMFEEHNQSGQCYLSLTRDRQCYSRVLELLVNVWAYHSARRMVYVNPETGAMEEQHKLKSRRGQMWIKFFSLSTLKTMDEDLAEEFDSYNQSRKRWLWPHTGEVFWHGTIEKERKRRLSLKDKKKQETKDKIKRIKSRAQQKPLGKYIKSIPKLYADNSTNKYTTIGI
;
A
#
# COMPACT_ATOMS: atom_id res chain seq x y z
N MET A 1 -15.63 50.43 45.30
CA MET A 1 -15.58 51.79 45.88
C MET A 1 -14.21 52.37 45.58
N ALA A 2 -14.19 53.48 44.82
CA ALA A 2 -13.15 54.52 44.54
C ALA A 2 -11.69 54.11 44.24
N SER A 3 -10.95 54.67 43.26
CA SER A 3 -11.25 55.58 42.12
C SER A 3 -9.99 55.79 41.25
N LEU A 4 -10.16 55.74 39.90
CA LEU A 4 -9.73 56.74 38.88
C LEU A 4 -8.22 57.09 38.73
N GLU A 5 -7.59 57.36 37.56
CA GLU A 5 -8.07 57.73 36.22
C GLU A 5 -6.95 57.67 35.15
N ASN A 6 -7.39 57.45 33.90
CA ASN A 6 -6.86 57.57 32.52
C ASN A 6 -5.58 58.38 32.15
N GLY A 7 -4.91 57.95 31.05
CA GLY A 7 -4.49 58.84 29.95
C GLY A 7 -3.11 58.61 29.26
N PHE A 8 -3.11 58.10 28.01
CA PHE A 8 -2.03 58.08 26.98
C PHE A 8 -1.52 59.49 26.58
N PRO A 9 -0.39 59.74 25.83
CA PRO A 9 0.00 59.04 24.56
C PRO A 9 1.48 59.01 24.04
N LEU A 10 1.70 58.14 23.04
CA LEU A 10 2.53 58.21 21.80
C LEU A 10 4.03 58.66 21.73
N LYS A 11 4.84 57.76 21.11
CA LYS A 11 5.89 57.92 20.05
C LYS A 11 7.21 58.68 20.35
N ARG A 12 8.35 57.98 20.25
CA ARG A 12 9.36 58.04 19.14
C ARG A 12 10.64 57.22 19.46
N THR A 13 11.15 56.58 18.41
CA THR A 13 12.45 55.89 18.21
C THR A 13 13.65 56.88 18.17
N PRO A 14 14.90 56.47 17.85
CA PRO A 14 15.82 55.54 18.52
C PRO A 14 17.26 56.11 18.59
N SER A 15 18.24 55.29 19.03
CA SER A 15 19.63 55.19 18.51
C SER A 15 20.80 55.31 19.53
N LEU A 16 21.60 54.22 19.56
CA LEU A 16 23.09 54.14 19.60
C LEU A 16 23.88 54.07 20.94
N LEU A 17 24.52 52.89 21.08
CA LEU A 17 25.96 52.61 21.26
C LEU A 17 26.72 52.97 22.56
N SER A 18 27.33 51.93 23.16
CA SER A 18 28.80 51.69 23.27
C SER A 18 29.03 50.45 24.19
N SER A 19 29.57 49.31 23.72
CA SER A 19 31.00 48.92 23.55
C SER A 19 31.79 48.92 24.88
N SER A 20 32.68 47.98 25.26
CA SER A 20 33.44 46.88 24.61
C SER A 20 34.33 46.22 25.71
N SER A 21 34.68 44.92 25.66
CA SER A 21 36.01 44.36 25.26
C SER A 21 36.36 43.18 26.22
N SER A 22 37.19 42.14 26.00
CA SER A 22 37.73 41.37 24.84
C SER A 22 38.66 40.24 25.38
N SER A 23 39.04 39.27 24.52
CA SER A 23 40.06 38.17 24.65
C SER A 23 39.54 36.79 25.14
N SER A 24 39.90 35.61 24.58
CA SER A 24 40.76 35.19 23.44
C SER A 24 40.53 33.68 23.08
N SER A 25 40.66 33.35 21.77
CA SER A 25 41.14 32.08 21.11
C SER A 25 40.55 30.70 21.49
N THR A 26 40.28 29.71 20.62
CA THR A 26 40.44 29.47 19.15
C THR A 26 39.65 28.20 18.74
N ASN A 27 38.95 28.32 17.60
CA ASN A 27 38.55 27.34 16.57
C ASN A 27 37.75 26.05 16.87
N GLY A 28 36.59 25.95 16.20
CA GLY A 28 35.99 24.68 15.77
C GLY A 28 34.47 24.58 15.74
N ARG A 29 33.73 25.44 15.01
CA ARG A 29 32.31 25.18 14.68
C ARG A 29 31.99 25.48 13.22
N LEU A 30 31.51 24.46 12.52
CA LEU A 30 30.81 24.58 11.25
C LEU A 30 29.32 24.29 11.48
N PHE A 31 28.49 25.15 10.86
CA PHE A 31 27.09 25.00 10.50
C PHE A 31 26.01 24.95 11.60
N MET A 32 25.23 26.04 11.68
CA MET A 32 23.77 26.02 11.52
C MET A 32 23.24 27.48 11.44
N GLN A 33 22.99 27.99 10.23
CA GLN A 33 21.87 28.91 10.01
C GLN A 33 21.41 28.95 8.54
N ARG A 34 20.24 28.34 8.33
CA ARG A 34 19.16 28.70 7.39
C ARG A 34 19.43 29.91 6.47
N SER A 35 19.54 29.67 5.17
CA SER A 35 19.28 30.65 4.11
C SER A 35 17.91 30.38 3.46
N ARG A 36 16.98 31.32 3.65
CA ARG A 36 15.74 31.42 2.86
C ARG A 36 16.07 32.05 1.49
N SER A 37 15.58 31.44 0.43
CA SER A 37 15.67 31.87 -0.96
C SER A 37 14.95 33.20 -1.22
N ARG A 38 15.65 34.14 -1.86
CA ARG A 38 15.09 35.24 -2.64
C ARG A 38 15.79 35.27 -4.00
N ILE A 39 15.11 34.83 -5.05
CA ILE A 39 15.50 35.14 -6.44
C ILE A 39 14.25 35.64 -7.15
N THR A 40 14.00 36.93 -6.99
CA THR A 40 13.19 37.75 -7.91
C THR A 40 13.81 39.13 -7.92
N ARG A 41 14.74 39.34 -8.86
CA ARG A 41 15.17 40.63 -9.45
C ARG A 41 16.46 40.41 -10.22
N PHE A 42 16.35 39.98 -11.47
CA PHE A 42 17.30 40.31 -12.53
C PHE A 42 16.53 40.28 -13.85
N PHE A 43 15.67 41.28 -14.03
CA PHE A 43 15.16 41.68 -15.34
C PHE A 43 15.35 43.20 -15.41
N LEU A 44 16.39 43.63 -16.13
CA LEU A 44 16.38 44.79 -17.04
C LEU A 44 17.81 45.10 -17.53
N LEU A 45 17.93 45.18 -18.86
CA LEU A 45 19.01 45.76 -19.69
C LEU A 45 20.30 44.91 -19.77
N GLU A 46 20.91 44.61 -20.91
CA GLU A 46 20.69 44.95 -22.33
C GLU A 46 21.58 44.00 -23.18
N LYS A 47 21.10 43.61 -24.36
CA LYS A 47 21.81 43.02 -25.52
C LYS A 47 23.09 42.19 -25.26
N LEU A 48 22.95 40.87 -25.21
CA LEU A 48 24.03 39.93 -25.53
C LEU A 48 23.59 38.99 -26.65
N ASP A 49 24.45 38.87 -27.66
CA ASP A 49 24.15 38.50 -29.03
C ASP A 49 23.59 37.08 -29.21
N TYR A 50 22.41 37.01 -29.83
CA TYR A 50 21.80 35.78 -30.37
C TYR A 50 22.75 35.03 -31.32
N VAL A 51 23.67 35.75 -31.97
CA VAL A 51 24.68 35.18 -32.86
C VAL A 51 25.65 34.29 -32.10
N LEU A 52 26.09 34.69 -30.89
CA LEU A 52 27.02 33.88 -30.10
C LEU A 52 26.39 32.53 -29.70
N TRP A 53 25.10 32.54 -29.38
CA TRP A 53 24.35 31.32 -29.05
C TRP A 53 24.18 30.37 -30.25
N ILE A 54 23.98 30.93 -31.45
CA ILE A 54 23.91 30.14 -32.69
C ILE A 54 25.28 29.53 -33.00
N TRP A 55 26.37 30.26 -32.81
CA TRP A 55 27.72 29.74 -33.00
C TRP A 55 28.08 28.67 -31.95
N THR A 56 27.68 28.83 -30.69
CA THR A 56 27.87 27.78 -29.66
C THR A 56 27.02 26.54 -29.94
N ALA A 57 25.78 26.71 -30.42
CA ALA A 57 24.95 25.58 -30.82
C ALA A 57 25.51 24.87 -32.05
N ALA A 58 25.96 25.62 -33.06
CA ALA A 58 26.55 25.07 -34.27
C ALA A 58 27.87 24.33 -33.98
N THR A 59 28.73 24.87 -33.13
CA THR A 59 29.96 24.16 -32.70
C THR A 59 29.64 22.93 -31.87
N PHE A 60 28.63 22.97 -30.99
CA PHE A 60 28.17 21.80 -30.25
C PHE A 60 27.61 20.71 -31.18
N PHE A 61 26.80 21.07 -32.18
CA PHE A 61 26.32 20.11 -33.18
C PHE A 61 27.44 19.60 -34.09
N PHE A 62 28.41 20.44 -34.44
CA PHE A 62 29.57 20.02 -35.23
C PHE A 62 30.46 19.03 -34.46
N VAL A 63 30.64 19.25 -33.15
CA VAL A 63 31.33 18.30 -32.27
C VAL A 63 30.54 17.00 -32.15
N ILE A 64 29.22 17.03 -32.02
CA ILE A 64 28.38 15.82 -32.01
C ILE A 64 28.48 15.07 -33.34
N ILE A 65 28.46 15.77 -34.49
CA ILE A 65 28.59 15.15 -35.81
C ILE A 65 29.98 14.55 -36.00
N LEU A 66 31.05 15.24 -35.57
CA LEU A 66 32.40 14.68 -35.56
C LEU A 66 32.50 13.47 -34.63
N PHE A 67 31.89 13.52 -33.46
CA PHE A 67 31.85 12.39 -32.53
C PHE A 67 31.08 11.21 -33.11
N GLN A 68 29.97 11.46 -33.82
CA GLN A 68 29.22 10.42 -34.54
C GLN A 68 29.95 9.89 -35.79
N ALA A 69 30.78 10.71 -36.44
CA ALA A 69 31.58 10.31 -37.60
C ALA A 69 32.85 9.52 -37.22
N PHE A 70 33.34 9.67 -35.98
CA PHE A 70 34.53 8.99 -35.45
C PHE A 70 34.24 7.88 -34.41
N LEU A 71 32.97 7.63 -34.09
CA LEU A 71 32.58 6.39 -33.41
C LEU A 71 32.64 5.23 -34.42
N PRO A 72 33.24 4.07 -34.09
CA PRO A 72 33.14 2.88 -34.91
C PRO A 72 31.66 2.47 -34.95
N SER A 73 30.99 2.82 -36.05
CA SER A 73 29.60 2.47 -36.26
C SER A 73 29.52 0.94 -36.37
N SER A 74 28.77 0.37 -35.44
CA SER A 74 28.37 -1.03 -35.38
C SER A 74 27.91 -1.52 -36.75
N VAL A 75 28.60 -2.54 -37.23
CA VAL A 75 28.36 -3.26 -38.48
C VAL A 75 26.92 -3.75 -38.53
N VAL A 76 26.18 -3.24 -39.51
CA VAL A 76 24.97 -3.86 -40.06
C VAL A 76 25.40 -4.92 -41.05
N ASP A 77 24.85 -6.12 -40.90
CA ASP A 77 25.02 -7.27 -41.77
C ASP A 77 24.84 -6.91 -43.26
N LYS A 78 25.90 -7.12 -44.05
CA LYS A 78 25.80 -7.41 -45.48
C LYS A 78 26.74 -8.55 -45.83
N SER A 79 26.12 -9.64 -46.28
CA SER A 79 26.74 -10.80 -46.92
C SER A 79 27.54 -10.40 -48.17
N GLY A 80 28.73 -10.97 -48.35
CA GLY A 80 29.39 -11.08 -49.65
C GLY A 80 30.92 -11.02 -49.61
N ASN A 81 31.54 -12.18 -49.85
CA ASN A 81 32.91 -12.42 -50.34
C ASN A 81 34.08 -11.60 -49.79
N SER A 82 35.00 -12.29 -49.10
CA SER A 82 36.38 -12.49 -49.60
C SER A 82 37.19 -13.30 -48.60
N GLY A 83 37.62 -14.49 -49.02
CA GLY A 83 38.62 -15.25 -48.30
C GLY A 83 40.00 -14.80 -48.74
N GLN A 84 40.65 -13.89 -48.01
CA GLN A 84 42.08 -13.64 -48.17
C GLN A 84 42.71 -12.75 -47.08
N GLU A 85 42.43 -12.97 -45.79
CA GLU A 85 43.07 -12.13 -44.74
C GLU A 85 43.28 -12.84 -43.39
N VAL A 86 43.50 -14.16 -43.40
CA VAL A 86 43.76 -14.95 -42.17
C VAL A 86 45.24 -15.35 -42.04
N ALA A 87 46.09 -15.02 -43.01
CA ALA A 87 47.48 -15.48 -43.05
C ALA A 87 48.49 -14.58 -42.33
N GLU A 88 48.13 -13.35 -41.92
CA GLU A 88 49.12 -12.37 -41.45
C GLU A 88 49.16 -12.14 -39.93
N VAL A 89 48.24 -12.74 -39.16
CA VAL A 89 48.21 -12.63 -37.69
C VAL A 89 49.08 -13.70 -36.98
N LEU A 90 49.65 -14.65 -37.74
CA LEU A 90 50.37 -15.81 -37.20
C LEU A 90 51.88 -15.62 -37.01
N ARG A 91 52.41 -14.38 -37.09
CA ARG A 91 53.84 -14.11 -36.94
C ARG A 91 54.18 -12.94 -36.02
N THR A 92 53.84 -13.04 -34.73
CA THR A 92 54.49 -12.19 -33.69
C THR A 92 54.37 -12.79 -32.29
N ASN A 93 55.19 -13.80 -31.98
CA ASN A 93 55.38 -14.36 -30.62
C ASN A 93 56.18 -13.41 -29.67
N ARG A 94 56.00 -12.08 -29.75
CA ARG A 94 56.77 -11.11 -28.95
C ARG A 94 56.01 -9.91 -28.37
N VAL A 95 54.67 -9.95 -28.32
CA VAL A 95 53.86 -8.84 -27.77
C VAL A 95 53.05 -9.26 -26.52
N LEU A 96 53.48 -10.30 -25.80
CA LEU A 96 52.81 -10.74 -24.56
C LEU A 96 53.15 -9.87 -23.33
N GLY A 97 53.94 -8.81 -23.48
CA GLY A 97 54.37 -7.92 -22.40
C GLY A 97 53.57 -6.61 -22.26
N GLU A 98 52.67 -6.30 -23.20
CA GLU A 98 51.93 -5.03 -23.24
C GLU A 98 50.40 -5.25 -23.24
N ILE A 99 49.91 -6.23 -22.48
CA ILE A 99 48.46 -6.45 -22.23
C ILE A 99 48.12 -5.97 -20.81
N GLY A 100 48.58 -4.77 -20.45
CA GLY A 100 48.27 -4.11 -19.17
C GLY A 100 46.96 -3.31 -19.17
N GLU A 101 46.23 -3.29 -20.30
CA GLU A 101 45.11 -2.38 -20.55
C GLU A 101 43.86 -3.08 -21.14
N LEU A 102 43.65 -4.36 -20.82
CA LEU A 102 42.31 -4.96 -20.99
C LEU A 102 41.47 -4.53 -19.78
N ASP A 103 40.64 -3.50 -19.97
CA ASP A 103 39.63 -3.09 -19.00
C ASP A 103 38.57 -4.21 -18.89
N PHE A 104 38.80 -5.17 -18.00
CA PHE A 104 37.84 -6.20 -17.60
C PHE A 104 36.75 -5.53 -16.77
N GLY A 105 35.90 -4.77 -17.46
CA GLY A 105 35.10 -3.67 -16.92
C GLY A 105 34.60 -3.86 -15.49
N GLU A 106 34.83 -2.85 -14.65
CA GLU A 106 34.21 -2.77 -13.32
C GLU A 106 32.68 -2.85 -13.45
N GLY A 107 32.09 -3.95 -12.98
CA GLY A 107 30.66 -4.21 -13.11
C GLY A 107 29.80 -3.09 -12.52
N ILE A 108 28.73 -2.70 -13.23
CA ILE A 108 27.77 -1.69 -12.78
C ILE A 108 27.06 -2.21 -11.51
N LYS A 109 27.18 -1.47 -10.40
CA LYS A 109 26.50 -1.81 -9.14
C LYS A 109 25.06 -1.30 -9.12
N PHE A 110 24.09 -2.22 -9.09
CA PHE A 110 22.67 -1.91 -8.95
C PHE A 110 22.27 -1.87 -7.46
N ILE A 111 22.12 -0.67 -6.89
CA ILE A 111 21.87 -0.47 -5.44
C ILE A 111 20.64 0.43 -5.20
N PRO A 112 19.68 0.04 -4.33
CA PRO A 112 18.50 0.83 -4.02
C PRO A 112 18.78 1.98 -3.03
N TYR A 113 19.60 2.96 -3.41
CA TYR A 113 20.07 4.03 -2.52
C TYR A 113 18.93 4.86 -1.90
N ASN A 114 17.89 5.17 -2.68
CA ASN A 114 16.74 5.94 -2.20
C ASN A 114 15.97 5.18 -1.11
N LEU A 115 15.71 3.89 -1.31
CA LEU A 115 14.99 3.09 -0.31
C LEU A 115 15.82 2.92 0.97
N MET A 116 17.11 2.59 0.83
CA MET A 116 18.03 2.42 1.95
C MET A 116 18.09 3.68 2.82
N SER A 117 18.31 4.84 2.20
CA SER A 117 18.35 6.12 2.94
C SER A 117 17.00 6.46 3.60
N ILE A 118 15.86 6.06 3.01
CA ILE A 118 14.54 6.21 3.63
C ILE A 118 14.39 5.30 4.85
N LEU A 119 14.84 4.05 4.76
CA LEU A 119 14.77 3.08 5.87
C LEU A 119 15.70 3.48 7.01
N GLU A 120 16.93 3.91 6.71
CA GLU A 120 17.91 4.40 7.69
C GLU A 120 17.39 5.65 8.41
N ARG A 121 16.93 6.67 7.67
CA ARG A 121 16.32 7.87 8.28
C ARG A 121 15.11 7.53 9.13
N LYS A 122 14.32 6.51 8.75
CA LYS A 122 13.19 6.04 9.54
C LYS A 122 13.64 5.33 10.83
N ARG A 123 14.74 4.58 10.79
CA ARG A 123 15.36 3.88 11.93
C ARG A 123 15.98 4.86 12.92
N GLU A 124 16.78 5.81 12.46
CA GLU A 124 17.38 6.86 13.30
C GLU A 124 16.32 7.73 13.98
N ARG A 125 15.26 8.08 13.26
CA ARG A 125 14.11 8.81 13.84
C ARG A 125 13.32 8.01 14.84
N TYR A 126 13.26 6.69 14.71
CA TYR A 126 12.60 5.83 15.67
C TYR A 126 13.39 5.76 16.98
N ASN A 127 14.71 5.55 16.88
CA ASN A 127 15.59 5.52 18.05
C ASN A 127 15.64 6.88 18.78
N SER A 128 15.48 8.00 18.08
CA SER A 128 15.41 9.34 18.69
C SER A 128 14.02 9.73 19.22
N SER A 129 12.94 9.02 18.83
CA SER A 129 11.57 9.27 19.31
C SER A 129 11.29 8.76 20.74
N LEU A 130 12.28 8.13 21.39
CA LEU A 130 12.24 7.69 22.79
C LEU A 130 12.28 8.86 23.81
N ILE A 131 12.25 10.12 23.36
CA ILE A 131 12.36 11.33 24.21
C ILE A 131 10.98 11.92 24.60
N ALA A 132 9.87 11.44 24.01
CA ALA A 132 8.52 11.72 24.53
C ALA A 132 8.29 10.96 25.85
N PRO A 133 7.42 11.42 26.79
CA PRO A 133 7.25 10.78 28.09
C PRO A 133 7.04 9.27 27.91
N ALA A 134 7.92 8.49 28.53
CA ALA A 134 8.17 7.08 28.22
C ALA A 134 6.88 6.26 28.05
N GLY A 135 6.39 6.15 26.81
CA GLY A 135 5.20 5.38 26.48
C GLY A 135 5.43 3.94 26.90
N LYS A 136 4.50 3.38 27.69
CA LYS A 136 4.62 2.01 28.18
C LYS A 136 4.08 1.07 27.10
N ARG A 137 4.92 0.12 26.68
CA ARG A 137 4.48 -0.99 25.82
C ARG A 137 3.81 -2.03 26.71
N ALA A 138 2.59 -2.43 26.37
CA ALA A 138 1.88 -3.49 27.08
C ALA A 138 2.37 -4.88 26.65
N ALA A 139 2.75 -5.05 25.37
CA ALA A 139 3.47 -6.21 24.82
C ALA A 139 2.88 -7.58 25.19
N TYR A 140 1.61 -7.83 24.84
CA TYR A 140 0.96 -9.12 25.11
C TYR A 140 0.36 -9.78 23.84
N ILE A 141 0.40 -9.11 22.69
CA ILE A 141 -0.04 -9.66 21.39
C ILE A 141 1.17 -9.90 20.49
N ASN A 142 1.28 -11.08 19.89
CA ASN A 142 2.33 -11.35 18.93
C ASN A 142 2.11 -10.57 17.60
N PRO A 143 3.18 -10.10 16.95
CA PRO A 143 3.10 -9.40 15.68
C PRO A 143 2.56 -10.28 14.56
N LYS A 144 1.31 -10.00 14.14
CA LYS A 144 0.61 -10.71 13.07
C LYS A 144 1.00 -10.24 11.67
N ILE A 145 1.43 -11.16 10.81
CA ILE A 145 1.75 -10.92 9.38
C ILE A 145 0.88 -11.81 8.50
N ALA A 146 0.32 -11.23 7.43
CA ALA A 146 -0.37 -12.02 6.41
C ALA A 146 0.61 -12.42 5.31
N LEU A 147 0.65 -13.71 5.01
CA LEU A 147 1.44 -14.29 3.92
C LEU A 147 0.49 -14.73 2.81
N VAL A 148 0.64 -14.16 1.61
CA VAL A 148 -0.20 -14.46 0.44
C VAL A 148 0.64 -15.20 -0.59
N VAL A 149 0.26 -16.44 -0.89
CA VAL A 149 0.93 -17.31 -1.87
C VAL A 149 -0.09 -17.77 -2.89
N ALA A 150 0.14 -17.51 -4.16
CA ALA A 150 -0.87 -17.74 -5.20
C ALA A 150 -1.21 -19.23 -5.39
N ASP A 151 -0.18 -20.07 -5.33
CA ASP A 151 -0.26 -21.51 -5.52
C ASP A 151 0.52 -22.24 -4.42
N LEU A 152 -0.18 -23.08 -3.66
CA LEU A 152 0.39 -23.97 -2.65
C LEU A 152 0.48 -25.42 -3.13
N SER A 153 0.03 -25.71 -4.36
CA SER A 153 -0.12 -27.08 -4.88
C SER A 153 1.19 -27.74 -5.28
N SER A 154 2.18 -26.97 -5.71
CA SER A 154 3.49 -27.47 -6.16
C SER A 154 4.49 -27.50 -5.01
N ASN A 155 5.02 -28.69 -4.70
CA ASN A 155 6.26 -28.79 -3.91
C ASN A 155 7.43 -28.37 -4.79
N ASP A 156 7.77 -27.09 -4.73
CA ASP A 156 8.82 -26.46 -5.51
C ASP A 156 9.83 -25.72 -4.64
N ALA A 157 10.88 -25.20 -5.30
CA ALA A 157 11.93 -24.42 -4.64
C ALA A 157 11.37 -23.17 -3.92
N LEU A 158 10.28 -22.59 -4.42
CA LEU A 158 9.66 -21.43 -3.82
C LEU A 158 9.01 -21.82 -2.48
N GLN A 159 8.25 -22.91 -2.42
CA GLN A 159 7.69 -23.41 -1.17
C GLN A 159 8.77 -23.71 -0.12
N LEU A 160 9.90 -24.32 -0.52
CA LEU A 160 11.02 -24.58 0.38
C LEU A 160 11.55 -23.27 1.00
N GLN A 161 11.73 -22.24 0.19
CA GLN A 161 12.19 -20.93 0.65
C GLN A 161 11.18 -20.29 1.61
N ILE A 162 9.90 -20.22 1.20
CA ILE A 162 8.84 -19.58 1.97
C ILE A 162 8.66 -20.29 3.32
N VAL A 163 8.62 -21.62 3.34
CA VAL A 163 8.48 -22.40 4.59
C VAL A 163 9.66 -22.15 5.52
N SER A 164 10.89 -22.16 5.01
CA SER A 164 12.10 -21.94 5.81
C SER A 164 12.11 -20.54 6.44
N ILE A 165 11.78 -19.51 5.65
CA ILE A 165 11.65 -18.12 6.14
C ILE A 165 10.53 -18.03 7.19
N THR A 166 9.38 -18.64 6.92
CA THR A 166 8.21 -18.56 7.81
C THR A 166 8.49 -19.21 9.16
N ILE A 167 9.19 -20.34 9.20
CA ILE A 167 9.60 -21.01 10.44
C ILE A 167 10.56 -20.11 11.23
N ALA A 168 11.58 -19.54 10.57
CA ALA A 168 12.52 -18.63 11.23
C ALA A 168 11.82 -17.38 11.81
N LEU A 169 10.86 -16.81 11.08
CA LEU A 169 10.06 -15.67 11.55
C LEU A 169 9.16 -16.05 12.73
N LYS A 170 8.59 -17.26 12.74
CA LYS A 170 7.78 -17.76 13.86
C LYS A 170 8.61 -17.90 15.14
N GLU A 171 9.85 -18.39 15.04
CA GLU A 171 10.77 -18.54 16.18
C GLU A 171 11.17 -17.20 16.85
N ILE A 172 11.29 -16.13 16.08
CA ILE A 172 11.55 -14.78 16.62
C ILE A 172 10.29 -14.07 17.14
N GLY A 173 9.13 -14.72 17.04
CA GLY A 173 7.88 -14.28 17.67
C GLY A 173 6.79 -13.75 16.73
N TYR A 174 6.94 -13.88 15.40
CA TYR A 174 5.87 -13.51 14.47
C TYR A 174 4.76 -14.55 14.43
N ASP A 175 3.51 -14.08 14.38
CA ASP A 175 2.34 -14.91 14.13
C ASP A 175 1.93 -14.77 12.64
N ILE A 176 2.02 -15.85 11.87
CA ILE A 176 1.87 -15.79 10.41
C ILE A 176 0.61 -16.55 9.98
N GLN A 177 -0.28 -15.85 9.28
CA GLN A 177 -1.45 -16.42 8.63
C GLN A 177 -1.19 -16.56 7.14
N VAL A 178 -1.35 -17.77 6.60
CA VAL A 178 -1.14 -18.06 5.17
C VAL A 178 -2.46 -17.95 4.41
N TYR A 179 -2.42 -17.35 3.23
CA TYR A 179 -3.53 -17.17 2.31
C TYR A 179 -3.20 -17.72 0.92
N SER A 180 -4.15 -18.42 0.30
CA SER A 180 -4.01 -19.00 -1.04
C SER A 180 -5.27 -18.81 -1.89
N PHE A 181 -5.12 -18.85 -3.22
CA PHE A 181 -6.23 -18.76 -4.17
C PHE A 181 -6.81 -20.11 -4.62
N GLN A 182 -6.04 -21.21 -4.51
CA GLN A 182 -6.46 -22.53 -4.98
C GLN A 182 -6.55 -23.54 -3.84
N ASP A 183 -7.70 -24.23 -3.74
CA ASP A 183 -7.86 -25.41 -2.89
C ASP A 183 -7.04 -26.52 -3.55
N SER A 184 -5.84 -26.74 -3.05
CA SER A 184 -5.02 -27.86 -3.49
C SER A 184 -4.82 -28.80 -2.33
N HIS A 185 -4.86 -30.10 -2.62
CA HIS A 185 -4.57 -31.20 -1.69
C HIS A 185 -3.12 -31.23 -1.17
N ALA A 186 -2.37 -30.12 -1.28
CA ALA A 186 -1.05 -29.92 -0.72
C ALA A 186 -1.00 -29.24 0.68
N PRO A 187 -2.04 -29.22 1.55
CA PRO A 187 -1.93 -28.53 2.84
C PRO A 187 -1.18 -29.37 3.89
N SER A 188 -0.65 -30.55 3.54
CA SER A 188 -0.05 -31.45 4.54
C SER A 188 1.19 -30.86 5.19
N VAL A 189 2.05 -30.14 4.47
CA VAL A 189 3.29 -29.55 5.02
C VAL A 189 2.97 -28.38 5.96
N TRP A 190 2.19 -27.42 5.48
CA TRP A 190 1.83 -26.22 6.24
C TRP A 190 0.98 -26.53 7.48
N ILE A 191 0.02 -27.46 7.38
CA ILE A 191 -0.78 -27.91 8.52
C ILE A 191 0.09 -28.68 9.53
N LYS A 192 0.99 -29.58 9.08
CA LYS A 192 1.92 -30.30 9.97
C LYS A 192 2.80 -29.35 10.79
N LEU A 193 3.15 -28.19 10.23
CA LEU A 193 3.93 -27.15 10.89
C LEU A 193 3.09 -26.21 11.78
N GLY A 194 1.77 -26.48 11.90
CA GLY A 194 0.85 -25.72 12.73
C GLY A 194 0.50 -24.34 12.17
N PHE A 195 0.62 -24.13 10.85
CA PHE A 195 0.15 -22.90 10.20
C PHE A 195 -1.31 -23.04 9.77
N SER A 196 -2.10 -21.98 9.98
CA SER A 196 -3.46 -21.92 9.47
C SER A 196 -3.47 -21.34 8.05
N ILE A 197 -4.16 -22.03 7.13
CA ILE A 197 -4.34 -21.60 5.74
C ILE A 197 -5.78 -21.10 5.58
N LYS A 198 -5.95 -19.93 4.94
CA LYS A 198 -7.25 -19.36 4.59
C LYS A 198 -7.35 -19.14 3.08
N MET A 199 -8.49 -19.51 2.53
CA MET A 199 -8.76 -19.36 1.10
C MET A 199 -9.25 -17.97 0.76
N VAL A 200 -8.75 -17.43 -0.35
CA VAL A 200 -9.09 -16.09 -0.85
C VAL A 200 -9.57 -16.18 -2.29
N SER A 201 -10.66 -15.48 -2.62
CA SER A 201 -11.12 -15.36 -4.00
C SER A 201 -10.21 -14.45 -4.82
N LYS A 202 -9.88 -14.86 -6.06
CA LYS A 202 -9.13 -14.04 -7.02
C LYS A 202 -9.88 -12.79 -7.49
N GLU A 203 -11.22 -12.84 -7.48
CA GLU A 203 -12.04 -11.76 -8.05
C GLU A 203 -12.35 -10.66 -7.04
N ASN A 204 -12.55 -11.04 -5.77
CA ASN A 204 -12.82 -10.11 -4.68
C ASN A 204 -12.30 -10.69 -3.36
N PRO A 205 -11.05 -10.37 -2.97
CA PRO A 205 -10.49 -10.84 -1.71
C PRO A 205 -11.22 -10.19 -0.53
N ARG A 206 -12.21 -10.89 0.05
CA ARG A 206 -12.97 -10.44 1.24
C ARG A 206 -12.18 -10.67 2.53
N VAL A 207 -11.02 -10.03 2.64
CA VAL A 207 -10.14 -10.10 3.82
C VAL A 207 -9.98 -8.70 4.42
N ASP A 208 -10.27 -8.55 5.72
CA ASP A 208 -9.88 -7.34 6.45
C ASP A 208 -8.37 -7.40 6.74
N TRP A 209 -7.58 -6.80 5.85
CA TRP A 209 -6.13 -6.73 5.95
C TRP A 209 -5.64 -5.90 7.13
N LEU A 210 -6.48 -5.04 7.73
CA LEU A 210 -6.12 -4.24 8.92
C LEU A 210 -6.02 -5.08 10.20
N ASN A 211 -6.34 -6.38 10.16
CA ASN A 211 -6.05 -7.30 11.26
C ASN A 211 -4.58 -7.75 11.30
N TYR A 212 -3.78 -7.36 10.29
CA TYR A 212 -2.36 -7.67 10.17
C TYR A 212 -1.53 -6.39 10.24
N HIS A 213 -0.32 -6.49 10.77
CA HIS A 213 0.62 -5.37 10.85
C HIS A 213 1.37 -5.14 9.54
N GLY A 214 1.44 -6.17 8.70
CA GLY A 214 2.02 -6.12 7.36
C GLY A 214 1.59 -7.31 6.52
N VAL A 215 1.74 -7.18 5.20
CA VAL A 215 1.38 -8.21 4.23
C VAL A 215 2.59 -8.54 3.37
N MET A 216 2.97 -9.81 3.34
CA MET A 216 3.94 -10.37 2.41
C MET A 216 3.19 -11.05 1.28
N VAL A 217 3.42 -10.60 0.05
CA VAL A 217 2.77 -11.12 -1.14
C VAL A 217 3.83 -11.78 -2.00
N TYR A 218 3.61 -13.03 -2.39
CA TYR A 218 4.49 -13.76 -3.31
C TYR A 218 3.82 -13.87 -4.68
N SER A 219 4.66 -13.87 -5.72
CA SER A 219 4.27 -14.03 -7.12
C SER A 219 3.54 -12.83 -7.72
N ILE A 220 3.72 -12.66 -9.03
CA ILE A 220 2.95 -11.73 -9.86
C ILE A 220 1.48 -12.16 -9.97
N GLU A 221 1.18 -13.47 -9.83
CA GLU A 221 -0.18 -14.01 -9.85
C GLU A 221 -1.06 -13.42 -8.73
N SER A 222 -0.44 -13.02 -7.61
CA SER A 222 -1.12 -12.39 -6.47
C SER A 222 -1.46 -10.90 -6.66
N ARG A 223 -1.32 -10.38 -7.89
CA ARG A 223 -1.72 -9.01 -8.25
C ARG A 223 -3.13 -8.60 -7.78
N PRO A 224 -4.19 -9.45 -7.81
CA PRO A 224 -5.52 -9.06 -7.32
C PRO A 224 -5.55 -8.65 -5.83
N VAL A 225 -4.59 -9.13 -5.02
CA VAL A 225 -4.46 -8.68 -3.63
C VAL A 225 -3.78 -7.30 -3.58
N ILE A 226 -2.81 -7.02 -4.45
CA ILE A 226 -2.18 -5.70 -4.56
C ILE A 226 -3.20 -4.63 -4.98
N THR A 227 -4.14 -4.94 -5.88
CA THR A 227 -5.21 -4.01 -6.26
C THR A 227 -6.13 -3.70 -5.09
N CYS A 228 -6.55 -4.72 -4.31
CA CYS A 228 -7.33 -4.54 -3.08
C CYS A 228 -6.56 -3.69 -2.04
N LEU A 229 -5.29 -4.00 -1.81
CA LEU A 229 -4.43 -3.25 -0.89
C LEU A 229 -4.22 -1.79 -1.32
N SER A 230 -4.38 -1.48 -2.61
CA SER A 230 -4.31 -0.13 -3.16
C SER A 230 -5.52 0.75 -2.83
N GLN A 231 -6.65 0.13 -2.45
CA GLN A 231 -7.87 0.84 -2.08
C GLN A 231 -7.86 1.22 -0.60
N GLU A 232 -8.58 2.29 -0.24
CA GLU A 232 -8.82 2.65 1.16
C GLU A 232 -9.74 1.61 1.80
N PRO A 233 -9.50 1.19 3.07
CA PRO A 233 -8.54 1.73 4.04
C PRO A 233 -7.17 1.03 4.04
N PHE A 234 -7.00 0.01 3.19
CA PHE A 234 -5.82 -0.84 3.18
C PHE A 234 -4.57 -0.16 2.64
N ARG A 235 -4.71 1.01 2.00
CA ARG A 235 -3.61 1.81 1.46
C ARG A 235 -2.52 2.15 2.47
N SER A 236 -2.87 2.26 3.75
CA SER A 236 -1.93 2.58 4.84
C SER A 236 -1.07 1.39 5.30
N LEU A 237 -1.44 0.15 4.95
CA LEU A 237 -0.74 -1.06 5.38
C LEU A 237 0.60 -1.23 4.65
N PRO A 238 1.67 -1.61 5.37
CA PRO A 238 2.94 -1.95 4.74
C PRO A 238 2.82 -3.26 3.98
N VAL A 239 3.32 -3.26 2.74
CA VAL A 239 3.23 -4.40 1.82
C VAL A 239 4.61 -4.69 1.26
N ILE A 240 5.06 -5.93 1.39
CA ILE A 240 6.28 -6.45 0.78
C ILE A 240 5.85 -7.39 -0.35
N TRP A 241 6.19 -7.05 -1.59
CA TRP A 241 5.84 -7.88 -2.74
C TRP A 241 7.09 -8.56 -3.30
N ILE A 242 7.12 -9.89 -3.29
CA ILE A 242 8.26 -10.71 -3.67
C ILE A 242 8.00 -11.30 -5.05
N ILE A 243 8.85 -10.93 -6.00
CA ILE A 243 8.74 -11.29 -7.41
C ILE A 243 9.94 -12.16 -7.79
N HIS A 244 9.67 -13.34 -8.33
CA HIS A 244 10.69 -14.31 -8.74
C HIS A 244 10.58 -14.67 -10.22
N GLU A 245 9.52 -14.24 -10.90
CA GLU A 245 9.21 -14.58 -12.28
C GLU A 245 9.86 -13.62 -13.27
N LYS A 246 10.47 -14.17 -14.34
CA LYS A 246 11.03 -13.39 -15.46
C LYS A 246 9.99 -13.05 -16.54
N SER A 247 8.83 -13.71 -16.54
CA SER A 247 7.84 -13.65 -17.63
C SER A 247 7.31 -12.24 -17.90
N LEU A 248 6.94 -11.50 -16.84
CA LEU A 248 6.48 -10.12 -16.99
C LEU A 248 7.56 -9.24 -17.65
N ALA A 249 8.81 -9.37 -17.22
CA ALA A 249 9.91 -8.57 -17.76
C ALA A 249 10.14 -8.84 -19.26
N LEU A 250 10.05 -10.10 -19.70
CA LEU A 250 10.14 -10.46 -21.11
C LEU A 250 9.01 -9.83 -21.94
N HIS A 251 7.79 -9.76 -21.38
CA HIS A 251 6.64 -9.14 -22.04
C HIS A 251 6.71 -7.61 -22.09
N LEU A 252 7.40 -6.96 -21.14
CA LEU A 252 7.55 -5.50 -21.14
C LEU A 252 8.20 -4.98 -22.42
N ASN A 253 9.22 -5.68 -22.94
CA ASN A 253 9.84 -5.33 -24.23
C ASN A 253 8.84 -5.43 -25.37
N ARG A 254 8.01 -6.48 -25.39
CA ARG A 254 6.93 -6.63 -26.37
C ARG A 254 5.94 -5.46 -26.29
N TYR A 255 5.49 -5.07 -25.09
CA TYR A 255 4.54 -3.95 -24.95
C TYR A 255 5.09 -2.60 -25.43
N ILE A 256 6.41 -2.38 -25.27
CA ILE A 256 7.07 -1.18 -25.78
C ILE A 256 7.07 -1.20 -27.31
N THR A 257 7.46 -2.32 -27.92
CA THR A 257 7.46 -2.45 -29.39
C THR A 257 6.06 -2.34 -30.00
N THR A 258 5.02 -2.82 -29.31
CA THR A 258 3.62 -2.70 -29.75
C THR A 258 2.92 -1.41 -29.31
N ASN A 259 3.63 -0.49 -28.63
CA ASN A 259 3.12 0.78 -28.11
C ASN A 259 1.90 0.68 -27.16
N ASN A 260 1.80 -0.41 -26.39
CA ASN A 260 0.72 -0.68 -25.43
C ASN A 260 0.92 0.07 -24.10
N THR A 261 0.94 1.40 -24.15
CA THR A 261 1.22 2.28 -23.00
C THR A 261 0.24 2.11 -21.82
N LYS A 262 -1.02 1.73 -22.10
CA LYS A 262 -2.05 1.50 -21.06
C LYS A 262 -1.69 0.35 -20.12
N ILE A 263 -1.22 -0.78 -20.66
CA ILE A 263 -0.84 -1.97 -19.87
C ILE A 263 0.39 -1.66 -19.01
N VAL A 264 1.38 -0.98 -19.59
CA VAL A 264 2.60 -0.57 -18.86
C VAL A 264 2.25 0.38 -17.71
N ASN A 265 1.36 1.36 -17.92
CA ASN A 265 0.95 2.29 -16.87
C ASN A 265 0.20 1.60 -15.73
N ASP A 266 -0.62 0.60 -16.05
CA ASP A 266 -1.35 -0.22 -15.08
C ASP A 266 -0.39 -1.07 -14.22
N TRP A 267 0.62 -1.70 -14.83
CA TRP A 267 1.70 -2.36 -14.08
C TRP A 267 2.50 -1.37 -13.22
N LYS A 268 2.83 -0.19 -13.75
CA LYS A 268 3.51 0.87 -12.98
C LYS A 268 2.68 1.38 -11.79
N GLN A 269 1.36 1.28 -11.87
CA GLN A 269 0.47 1.60 -10.75
C GLN A 269 0.50 0.47 -9.71
N ALA A 270 0.45 -0.79 -10.15
CA ALA A 270 0.55 -1.94 -9.26
C ALA A 270 1.89 -1.98 -8.50
N PHE A 271 3.02 -1.79 -9.19
CA PHE A 271 4.37 -1.72 -8.58
C PHE A 271 4.57 -0.50 -7.68
N GLY A 272 3.74 0.55 -7.83
CA GLY A 272 3.77 1.72 -6.97
C GLY A 272 3.10 1.56 -5.61
N ARG A 273 2.27 0.52 -5.41
CA ARG A 273 1.57 0.29 -4.13
C ARG A 273 2.45 -0.36 -3.05
N PRO A 274 3.23 -1.41 -3.32
CA PRO A 274 4.07 -2.04 -2.31
C PRO A 274 5.02 -1.05 -1.66
N THR A 275 5.22 -1.21 -0.35
CA THR A 275 6.24 -0.46 0.38
C THR A 275 7.63 -0.86 -0.09
N VAL A 276 7.83 -2.15 -0.37
CA VAL A 276 9.06 -2.70 -0.95
C VAL A 276 8.70 -3.80 -1.95
N VAL A 277 9.36 -3.79 -3.11
CA VAL A 277 9.35 -4.87 -4.09
C VAL A 277 10.67 -5.63 -3.97
N VAL A 278 10.63 -6.90 -3.63
CA VAL A 278 11.81 -7.72 -3.38
C VAL A 278 12.07 -8.65 -4.57
N PHE A 279 13.32 -8.68 -5.01
CA PHE A 279 13.81 -9.60 -6.03
C PHE A 279 14.88 -10.55 -5.45
N PRO A 280 14.92 -11.83 -5.84
CA PRO A 280 15.93 -12.80 -5.44
C PRO A 280 17.32 -12.53 -6.05
N THR A 281 17.40 -11.82 -7.18
CA THR A 281 18.67 -11.53 -7.86
C THR A 281 18.70 -10.11 -8.41
N HIS A 282 19.90 -9.53 -8.53
CA HIS A 282 20.11 -8.23 -9.17
C HIS A 282 19.75 -8.27 -10.66
N SER A 283 19.97 -9.39 -11.34
CA SER A 283 19.55 -9.57 -12.74
C SER A 283 18.04 -9.41 -12.90
N LEU A 284 17.25 -9.99 -11.99
CA LEU A 284 15.79 -9.86 -12.04
C LEU A 284 15.31 -8.44 -11.77
N ALA A 285 15.96 -7.74 -10.84
CA ALA A 285 15.65 -6.36 -10.54
C ALA A 285 15.95 -5.45 -11.76
N MET A 286 17.08 -5.67 -12.45
CA MET A 286 17.43 -4.95 -13.68
C MET A 286 16.42 -5.20 -14.81
N MET A 287 15.98 -6.45 -14.99
CA MET A 287 14.94 -6.80 -15.97
C MET A 287 13.60 -6.08 -15.72
N HIS A 288 13.27 -5.80 -14.46
CA HIS A 288 12.03 -5.09 -14.07
C HIS A 288 12.20 -3.57 -13.89
N SER A 289 13.37 -3.02 -14.21
CA SER A 289 13.72 -1.60 -14.00
C SER A 289 12.73 -0.60 -14.62
N LEU A 290 12.07 -0.97 -15.73
CA LEU A 290 11.01 -0.16 -16.37
C LEU A 290 9.80 0.12 -15.47
N LEU A 291 9.56 -0.74 -14.47
CA LEU A 291 8.47 -0.63 -13.51
C LEU A 291 8.92 -0.03 -12.17
N ASP A 292 10.20 0.29 -12.02
CA ASP A 292 10.77 0.78 -10.77
C ASP A 292 10.21 2.16 -10.39
N ARG A 293 9.83 2.29 -9.12
CA ARG A 293 9.36 3.53 -8.49
C ARG A 293 10.31 4.00 -7.38
N GLY A 294 11.50 3.42 -7.28
CA GLY A 294 12.46 3.63 -6.21
C GLY A 294 12.15 2.82 -4.94
N ASN A 295 11.37 1.74 -5.06
CA ASN A 295 10.93 0.87 -3.97
C ASN A 295 11.43 -0.58 -4.11
N TYR A 296 12.38 -0.86 -5.00
CA TYR A 296 12.96 -2.20 -5.11
C TYR A 296 13.98 -2.50 -4.00
N TYR A 297 14.15 -3.78 -3.71
CA TYR A 297 15.14 -4.33 -2.79
C TYR A 297 15.58 -5.71 -3.28
N VAL A 298 16.82 -6.11 -3.04
CA VAL A 298 17.33 -7.42 -3.47
C VAL A 298 17.72 -8.22 -2.24
N ILE A 299 17.15 -9.41 -2.11
CA ILE A 299 17.51 -10.39 -1.07
C ILE A 299 17.96 -11.66 -1.78
N PRO A 300 19.25 -12.00 -1.77
CA PRO A 300 19.73 -13.19 -2.44
C PRO A 300 19.23 -14.47 -1.76
N GLY A 301 19.18 -15.57 -2.52
CA GLY A 301 19.00 -16.93 -1.98
C GLY A 301 17.65 -17.56 -2.30
N LEU A 302 17.47 -18.03 -3.54
CA LEU A 302 16.34 -18.86 -3.96
C LEU A 302 16.89 -20.27 -4.28
N PRO A 303 16.37 -21.37 -3.71
CA PRO A 303 16.95 -22.70 -3.89
C PRO A 303 16.52 -23.38 -5.21
N VAL A 304 16.33 -22.61 -6.28
CA VAL A 304 15.87 -23.14 -7.59
C VAL A 304 16.90 -24.07 -8.20
N GLU A 305 18.18 -23.66 -8.17
CA GLU A 305 19.31 -24.40 -8.71
C GLU A 305 19.56 -25.69 -7.92
N ALA A 306 19.52 -25.61 -6.58
CA ALA A 306 19.65 -26.77 -5.71
C ALA A 306 18.49 -27.77 -5.88
N TRP A 307 17.25 -27.27 -6.02
CA TRP A 307 16.08 -28.10 -6.28
C TRP A 307 16.13 -28.77 -7.66
N ARG A 308 16.60 -28.05 -8.69
CA ARG A 308 16.82 -28.58 -10.04
C ARG A 308 17.86 -29.69 -10.03
N ALA A 309 19.03 -29.45 -9.43
CA ALA A 309 20.10 -30.43 -9.29
C ALA A 309 19.62 -31.70 -8.57
N ARG A 310 18.87 -31.56 -7.47
CA ARG A 310 18.30 -32.71 -6.73
C ARG A 310 17.37 -33.56 -7.60
N LYS A 311 16.51 -32.94 -8.41
CA LYS A 311 15.64 -33.67 -9.35
C LYS A 311 16.44 -34.39 -10.43
N GLN A 312 17.49 -33.76 -10.95
CA GLN A 312 18.38 -34.38 -11.93
C GLN A 312 19.08 -35.62 -11.36
N LEU A 313 19.63 -35.52 -10.14
CA LEU A 313 20.25 -36.66 -9.45
C LEU A 313 19.28 -37.84 -9.30
N ALA A 314 18.03 -37.57 -8.89
CA ALA A 314 17.00 -38.60 -8.79
C ALA A 314 16.62 -39.26 -10.13
N LEU A 315 16.77 -38.54 -11.26
CA LEU A 315 16.58 -39.10 -12.59
C LEU A 315 17.78 -39.98 -13.00
N TYR A 316 19.00 -39.59 -12.63
CA TYR A 316 20.22 -40.33 -12.94
C TYR A 316 20.37 -41.64 -12.15
N GLU A 317 19.82 -41.71 -10.94
CA GLU A 317 19.70 -42.98 -10.21
C GLU A 317 18.84 -44.02 -10.96
N ARG A 318 17.96 -43.58 -11.88
CA ARG A 318 17.06 -44.46 -12.65
C ARG A 318 17.56 -44.78 -14.06
N LYS A 319 18.48 -43.98 -14.61
CA LYS A 319 18.93 -44.02 -16.01
C LYS A 319 20.39 -43.60 -16.10
N GLU A 320 21.24 -44.33 -16.81
CA GLU A 320 22.61 -43.88 -17.09
C GLU A 320 22.62 -42.71 -18.08
N PRO A 321 22.95 -41.48 -17.65
CA PRO A 321 22.78 -40.28 -18.48
C PRO A 321 23.85 -40.13 -19.56
N ARG A 322 25.05 -40.67 -19.33
CA ARG A 322 26.15 -40.67 -20.33
C ARG A 322 25.77 -41.44 -21.59
N VAL A 323 25.13 -42.60 -21.42
CA VAL A 323 24.67 -43.46 -22.52
C VAL A 323 23.59 -42.76 -23.36
N GLN A 324 22.67 -42.01 -22.74
CA GLN A 324 21.63 -41.27 -23.47
C GLN A 324 22.17 -40.13 -24.32
N MET A 325 23.32 -39.56 -23.95
CA MET A 325 23.99 -38.52 -24.71
C MET A 325 25.04 -39.08 -25.69
N GLY A 326 25.22 -40.40 -25.75
CA GLY A 326 26.19 -41.04 -26.64
C GLY A 326 27.64 -40.89 -26.18
N PHE A 327 27.87 -40.61 -24.89
CA PHE A 327 29.21 -40.55 -24.29
C PHE A 327 29.63 -41.93 -23.75
N GLU A 328 30.91 -42.27 -23.91
CA GLU A 328 31.49 -43.48 -23.34
C GLU A 328 31.77 -43.29 -21.84
N SER A 329 31.85 -44.39 -21.07
CA SER A 329 32.14 -44.33 -19.64
C SER A 329 33.53 -43.79 -19.32
N GLU A 330 34.47 -43.91 -20.27
CA GLU A 330 35.87 -43.44 -20.15
C GLU A 330 36.09 -42.05 -20.76
N ASP A 331 35.04 -41.39 -21.29
CA ASP A 331 35.13 -40.00 -21.75
C ASP A 331 35.25 -39.04 -20.55
N PHE A 332 36.12 -38.03 -20.70
CA PHE A 332 36.32 -36.96 -19.74
C PHE A 332 35.65 -35.68 -20.23
N ILE A 333 34.67 -35.18 -19.47
CA ILE A 333 33.76 -34.13 -19.93
C ILE A 333 34.02 -32.82 -19.17
N ILE A 334 34.43 -31.78 -19.90
CA ILE A 334 34.70 -30.44 -19.38
C ILE A 334 33.60 -29.49 -19.83
N ALA A 335 32.96 -28.80 -18.88
CA ALA A 335 31.97 -27.76 -19.15
C ALA A 335 32.57 -26.37 -18.87
N ILE A 336 32.56 -25.50 -19.88
CA ILE A 336 32.95 -24.09 -19.75
C ILE A 336 31.67 -23.26 -19.68
N VAL A 337 31.54 -22.48 -18.61
CA VAL A 337 30.37 -21.65 -18.33
C VAL A 337 30.79 -20.19 -18.10
N GLY A 338 29.97 -19.25 -18.56
CA GLY A 338 30.20 -17.82 -18.39
C GLY A 338 29.14 -17.13 -17.53
N SER A 339 29.26 -15.81 -17.42
CA SER A 339 28.22 -14.96 -16.85
C SER A 339 26.92 -15.05 -17.65
N GLN A 340 25.80 -14.86 -16.95
CA GLN A 340 24.49 -14.66 -17.59
C GLN A 340 24.39 -13.32 -18.34
N PHE A 341 25.30 -12.38 -18.08
CA PHE A 341 25.35 -11.07 -18.71
C PHE A 341 26.22 -11.10 -19.97
N SER A 342 25.76 -10.45 -21.03
CA SER A 342 26.56 -10.23 -22.22
C SER A 342 27.38 -8.93 -22.09
N TYR A 343 28.68 -9.03 -22.34
CA TYR A 343 29.61 -7.89 -22.37
C TYR A 343 30.74 -8.18 -23.37
N SER A 344 31.38 -7.12 -23.87
CA SER A 344 32.38 -7.19 -24.95
C SER A 344 33.59 -8.08 -24.63
N GLY A 345 34.02 -8.10 -23.37
CA GLY A 345 35.17 -8.90 -22.90
C GLY A 345 34.90 -10.41 -22.82
N ALA A 346 33.64 -10.85 -22.73
CA ALA A 346 33.30 -12.24 -22.43
C ALA A 346 33.91 -13.26 -23.41
N PHE A 347 33.95 -12.92 -24.71
CA PHE A 347 34.53 -13.79 -25.73
C PHE A 347 36.04 -14.00 -25.54
N LEU A 348 36.77 -12.93 -25.24
CA LEU A 348 38.21 -12.98 -25.04
C LEU A 348 38.54 -13.85 -23.82
N GLU A 349 37.77 -13.72 -22.75
CA GLU A 349 37.95 -14.50 -21.52
C GLU A 349 37.71 -15.99 -21.75
N HIS A 350 36.68 -16.36 -22.53
CA HIS A 350 36.47 -17.76 -22.92
C HIS A 350 37.62 -18.30 -23.78
N ALA A 351 38.14 -17.50 -24.71
CA ALA A 351 39.29 -17.88 -25.53
C ALA A 351 40.57 -18.09 -24.70
N LEU A 352 40.79 -17.24 -23.69
CA LEU A 352 41.90 -17.35 -22.75
C LEU A 352 41.82 -18.62 -21.88
N VAL A 353 40.62 -18.96 -21.39
CA VAL A 353 40.40 -20.23 -20.67
C VAL A 353 40.60 -21.43 -21.60
N LEU A 354 40.11 -21.38 -22.84
CA LEU A 354 40.36 -22.43 -23.83
C LEU A 354 41.85 -22.64 -24.12
N GLN A 355 42.62 -21.55 -24.21
CA GLN A 355 44.06 -21.61 -24.39
C GLN A 355 44.75 -22.32 -23.21
N SER A 356 44.31 -22.04 -21.98
CA SER A 356 44.86 -22.67 -20.76
C SER A 356 44.58 -24.18 -20.67
N LEU A 357 43.56 -24.66 -21.41
CA LEU A 357 43.16 -26.06 -21.45
C LEU A 357 43.97 -26.90 -22.46
N ALA A 358 44.55 -26.26 -23.48
CA ALA A 358 45.27 -26.96 -24.56
C ALA A 358 46.39 -27.90 -24.06
N PRO A 359 47.23 -27.54 -23.05
CA PRO A 359 48.31 -28.41 -22.57
C PRO A 359 47.83 -29.74 -21.97
N ILE A 360 46.60 -29.78 -21.44
CA ILE A 360 46.04 -30.97 -20.78
C ILE A 360 45.69 -32.06 -21.77
N LEU A 361 45.49 -31.73 -23.05
CA LEU A 361 45.23 -32.73 -24.10
C LEU A 361 46.37 -33.78 -24.19
N HIS A 362 47.58 -33.43 -23.75
CA HIS A 362 48.73 -34.35 -23.70
C HIS A 362 48.70 -35.34 -22.53
N GLU A 363 47.89 -35.13 -21.49
CA GLU A 363 47.73 -36.07 -20.36
C GLU A 363 46.80 -37.26 -20.69
N PHE A 364 46.04 -37.15 -21.77
CA PHE A 364 45.13 -38.19 -22.23
C PHE A 364 45.79 -39.05 -23.31
N SER A 365 45.61 -40.37 -23.23
CA SER A 365 46.14 -41.31 -24.24
C SER A 365 45.61 -41.05 -25.66
N SER A 366 44.47 -40.36 -25.78
CA SER A 366 43.91 -39.89 -27.05
C SER A 366 43.07 -38.64 -26.82
N ALA A 367 43.31 -37.58 -27.60
CA ALA A 367 42.55 -36.33 -27.55
C ALA A 367 41.05 -36.53 -27.87
N SER A 368 40.68 -37.67 -28.47
CA SER A 368 39.28 -38.07 -28.72
C SER A 368 38.46 -38.32 -27.44
N ARG A 369 39.12 -38.56 -26.30
CA ARG A 369 38.45 -38.84 -25.01
C ARG A 369 38.03 -37.60 -24.25
N VAL A 370 38.50 -36.41 -24.63
CA VAL A 370 38.10 -35.16 -23.99
C VAL A 370 36.93 -34.55 -24.76
N LYS A 371 35.79 -34.39 -24.08
CA LYS A 371 34.58 -33.76 -24.61
C LYS A 371 34.40 -32.39 -23.97
N LEU A 372 34.21 -31.37 -24.79
CA LEU A 372 34.15 -29.97 -24.36
C LEU A 372 32.76 -29.39 -24.61
N GLY A 373 32.07 -28.97 -23.57
CA GLY A 373 30.82 -28.23 -23.68
C GLY A 373 31.02 -26.76 -23.36
N ILE A 374 30.61 -25.86 -24.24
CA ILE A 374 30.72 -24.41 -24.04
C ILE A 374 29.31 -23.82 -23.97
N LEU A 375 28.99 -23.18 -22.85
CA LEU A 375 27.78 -22.38 -22.69
C LEU A 375 28.13 -20.90 -22.88
N SER A 376 27.73 -20.33 -24.02
CA SER A 376 27.92 -18.91 -24.32
C SER A 376 26.71 -18.33 -25.04
N GLN A 377 26.39 -17.06 -24.75
CA GLN A 377 25.36 -16.30 -25.48
C GLN A 377 25.89 -15.68 -26.79
N ASN A 378 27.18 -15.88 -27.10
CA ASN A 378 27.85 -15.34 -28.29
C ASN A 378 27.61 -16.19 -29.55
N PRO A 379 27.82 -15.63 -30.77
CA PRO A 379 27.60 -16.36 -32.01
C PRO A 379 28.52 -17.59 -32.16
N ILE A 380 27.86 -18.74 -32.38
CA ILE A 380 28.36 -20.13 -32.39
C ILE A 380 29.70 -20.29 -33.16
N ASN A 381 29.84 -19.64 -34.31
CA ASN A 381 30.94 -19.91 -35.24
C ASN A 381 32.31 -19.42 -34.76
N THR A 382 32.39 -18.55 -33.75
CA THR A 382 33.66 -17.92 -33.36
C THR A 382 34.44 -18.73 -32.32
N LEU A 383 33.77 -19.25 -31.29
CA LEU A 383 34.39 -20.01 -30.21
C LEU A 383 34.79 -21.43 -30.64
N GLU A 384 34.00 -22.07 -31.51
CA GLU A 384 34.35 -23.38 -32.08
C GLU A 384 35.63 -23.31 -32.93
N VAL A 385 35.77 -22.25 -33.74
CA VAL A 385 36.98 -22.03 -34.56
C VAL A 385 38.21 -21.81 -33.69
N ILE A 386 38.08 -21.15 -32.55
CA ILE A 386 39.18 -20.95 -31.61
C ILE A 386 39.57 -22.26 -30.93
N ALA A 387 38.59 -23.04 -30.45
CA ALA A 387 38.87 -24.34 -29.86
C ALA A 387 39.59 -25.29 -30.85
N LEU A 388 39.16 -25.31 -32.13
CA LEU A 388 39.84 -26.07 -33.18
C LEU A 388 41.31 -25.64 -33.37
N LYS A 389 41.60 -24.33 -33.33
CA LYS A 389 42.97 -23.82 -33.43
C LYS A 389 43.87 -24.25 -32.27
N PHE A 390 43.30 -24.50 -31.09
CA PHE A 390 44.02 -24.97 -29.91
C PHE A 390 44.15 -26.51 -29.83
N GLY A 391 43.72 -27.24 -30.87
CA GLY A 391 43.95 -28.69 -30.98
C GLY A 391 42.79 -29.57 -30.50
N PHE A 392 41.64 -28.99 -30.17
CA PHE A 392 40.42 -29.75 -29.87
C PHE A 392 39.79 -30.32 -31.16
N LEU A 393 39.23 -31.52 -31.11
CA LEU A 393 38.58 -32.16 -32.26
C LEU A 393 37.16 -31.61 -32.48
N LYS A 394 36.78 -31.40 -33.74
CA LYS A 394 35.47 -30.83 -34.11
C LYS A 394 34.29 -31.64 -33.53
N ASP A 395 34.38 -32.96 -33.59
CA ASP A 395 33.32 -33.87 -33.12
C ASP A 395 33.22 -33.96 -31.59
N ASN A 396 34.14 -33.31 -30.86
CA ASN A 396 34.20 -33.30 -29.40
C ASN A 396 33.79 -31.96 -28.78
N ILE A 397 33.45 -30.95 -29.59
CA ILE A 397 33.04 -29.62 -29.12
C ILE A 397 31.52 -29.50 -29.22
N TYR A 398 30.86 -29.19 -28.11
CA TYR A 398 29.42 -29.01 -28.02
C TYR A 398 29.12 -27.57 -27.59
N HIS A 399 28.60 -26.76 -28.50
CA HIS A 399 28.14 -25.41 -28.16
C HIS A 399 26.66 -25.43 -27.76
N PHE A 400 26.33 -24.81 -26.63
CA PHE A 400 24.96 -24.70 -26.15
C PHE A 400 24.53 -23.23 -26.09
N GLY A 401 23.42 -22.92 -26.78
CA GLY A 401 22.79 -21.58 -26.75
C GLY A 401 21.52 -21.51 -25.88
N SER A 402 21.04 -22.62 -25.31
CA SER A 402 19.85 -22.69 -24.46
C SER A 402 20.10 -23.57 -23.24
N ASP A 403 19.61 -23.11 -22.07
CA ASP A 403 19.86 -23.71 -20.75
C ASP A 403 19.38 -25.17 -20.64
N GLU A 404 18.22 -25.54 -21.20
CA GLU A 404 17.61 -26.87 -20.95
C GLU A 404 18.43 -28.05 -21.49
N LYS A 405 19.14 -27.87 -22.61
CA LYS A 405 20.01 -28.92 -23.18
C LYS A 405 21.34 -28.98 -22.43
N PHE A 406 21.83 -27.83 -21.99
CA PHE A 406 23.06 -27.71 -21.23
C PHE A 406 22.91 -28.31 -19.83
N ASP A 407 21.74 -28.21 -19.21
CA ASP A 407 21.45 -28.79 -17.89
C ASP A 407 21.75 -30.28 -17.82
N ASN A 408 21.42 -31.04 -18.87
CA ASN A 408 21.74 -32.46 -18.94
C ASN A 408 23.24 -32.71 -19.15
N PHE A 409 23.91 -31.84 -19.93
CA PHE A 409 25.35 -31.91 -20.15
C PHE A 409 26.14 -31.61 -18.85
N LEU A 410 25.70 -30.59 -18.10
CA LEU A 410 26.23 -30.23 -16.78
C LEU A 410 26.07 -31.39 -15.78
N GLY A 411 24.99 -32.16 -15.89
CA GLY A 411 24.77 -33.34 -15.07
C GLY A 411 25.76 -34.48 -15.32
N VAL A 412 26.32 -34.58 -16.53
CA VAL A 412 27.29 -35.64 -16.90
C VAL A 412 28.75 -35.19 -16.84
N SER A 413 29.01 -33.88 -16.77
CA SER A 413 30.37 -33.31 -16.73
C SER A 413 31.18 -33.81 -15.53
N ASP A 414 32.51 -33.82 -15.68
CA ASP A 414 33.46 -34.13 -14.61
C ASP A 414 33.97 -32.83 -13.96
N VAL A 415 34.28 -31.82 -14.80
CA VAL A 415 34.80 -30.51 -14.36
C VAL A 415 33.97 -29.38 -14.96
N VAL A 416 33.69 -28.35 -14.16
CA VAL A 416 33.02 -27.13 -14.57
C VAL A 416 33.95 -25.94 -14.32
N ILE A 417 34.27 -25.20 -15.39
CA ILE A 417 35.18 -24.05 -15.35
C ILE A 417 34.36 -22.78 -15.60
N TYR A 418 34.40 -21.85 -14.66
CA TYR A 418 33.84 -20.52 -14.84
C TYR A 418 34.83 -19.63 -15.60
N ALA A 419 34.44 -19.17 -16.78
CA ALA A 419 35.31 -18.44 -17.71
C ALA A 419 35.02 -16.94 -17.79
N SER A 420 34.20 -16.39 -16.89
CA SER A 420 33.91 -14.96 -16.84
C SER A 420 34.69 -14.29 -15.74
N PHE A 421 35.33 -13.16 -16.05
CA PHE A 421 36.08 -12.33 -15.09
C PHE A 421 35.27 -11.09 -14.63
N LEU A 422 33.99 -11.02 -15.00
CA LEU A 422 33.08 -9.94 -14.60
C LEU A 422 32.71 -10.08 -13.13
N GLU A 423 32.93 -9.02 -12.35
CA GLU A 423 32.52 -8.97 -10.95
C GLU A 423 30.98 -8.76 -10.84
N GLU A 424 30.25 -9.85 -10.61
CA GLU A 424 28.80 -9.83 -10.42
C GLU A 424 28.40 -9.51 -8.97
N GLN A 425 27.23 -8.88 -8.77
CA GLN A 425 26.68 -8.63 -7.43
C GLN A 425 25.97 -9.85 -6.80
N HIS A 426 25.91 -10.96 -7.52
CA HIS A 426 25.24 -12.18 -7.08
C HIS A 426 26.10 -13.39 -7.42
N PHE A 427 26.01 -14.44 -6.60
CA PHE A 427 26.74 -15.67 -6.85
C PHE A 427 26.19 -16.34 -8.13
N PRO A 428 27.03 -16.75 -9.09
CA PRO A 428 26.56 -17.31 -10.35
C PRO A 428 25.70 -18.57 -10.15
N SER A 429 24.44 -18.53 -10.62
CA SER A 429 23.47 -19.61 -10.42
C SER A 429 23.92 -20.95 -11.02
N ILE A 430 24.61 -20.91 -12.17
CA ILE A 430 25.14 -22.11 -12.82
C ILE A 430 26.17 -22.84 -11.96
N LEU A 431 26.95 -22.10 -11.16
CA LEU A 431 27.91 -22.69 -10.23
C LEU A 431 27.20 -23.34 -9.05
N VAL A 432 26.14 -22.73 -8.51
CA VAL A 432 25.31 -23.38 -7.48
C VAL A 432 24.78 -24.72 -7.96
N GLN A 433 24.28 -24.78 -9.19
CA GLN A 433 23.79 -26.02 -9.79
C GLN A 433 24.89 -27.07 -9.96
N ALA A 434 26.06 -26.68 -10.47
CA ALA A 434 27.23 -27.55 -10.60
C ALA A 434 27.69 -28.12 -9.26
N MET A 435 27.80 -27.26 -8.24
CA MET A 435 28.15 -27.65 -6.87
C MET A 435 27.13 -28.65 -6.31
N CYS A 436 25.82 -28.37 -6.43
CA CYS A 436 24.76 -29.27 -5.95
C CYS A 436 24.75 -30.64 -6.66
N LEU A 437 25.20 -30.71 -7.91
CA LEU A 437 25.38 -31.95 -8.66
C LEU A 437 26.65 -32.73 -8.24
N GLY A 438 27.47 -32.15 -7.35
CA GLY A 438 28.75 -32.73 -6.91
C GLY A 438 29.82 -32.67 -8.00
N LYS A 439 29.76 -31.67 -8.89
CA LYS A 439 30.78 -31.47 -9.93
C LYS A 439 31.95 -30.68 -9.37
N LEU A 440 33.15 -30.96 -9.87
CA LEU A 440 34.30 -30.14 -9.51
C LEU A 440 34.17 -28.77 -10.18
N VAL A 441 34.15 -27.73 -9.37
CA VAL A 441 34.10 -26.34 -9.85
C VAL A 441 35.50 -25.73 -9.77
N ILE A 442 35.89 -25.06 -10.86
CA ILE A 442 37.08 -24.22 -10.95
C ILE A 442 36.63 -22.83 -11.36
N ALA A 443 36.93 -21.81 -10.55
CA ALA A 443 36.43 -20.45 -10.77
C ALA A 443 37.52 -19.39 -10.56
N PRO A 444 37.41 -18.21 -11.17
CA PRO A 444 38.29 -17.10 -10.90
C PRO A 444 38.06 -16.56 -9.49
N ASP A 445 39.08 -15.91 -8.91
CA ASP A 445 39.09 -15.31 -7.57
C ASP A 445 38.28 -14.01 -7.44
N LEU A 446 37.05 -14.01 -7.97
CA LEU A 446 36.13 -12.88 -7.88
C LEU A 446 35.66 -12.66 -6.44
N ALA A 447 35.44 -11.41 -6.05
CA ALA A 447 35.08 -11.05 -4.67
C ALA A 447 33.74 -11.69 -4.24
N MET A 448 32.76 -11.75 -5.15
CA MET A 448 31.48 -12.38 -4.90
C MET A 448 31.58 -13.91 -4.74
N ILE A 449 32.52 -14.56 -5.44
CA ILE A 449 32.75 -16.01 -5.35
C ILE A 449 33.50 -16.34 -4.06
N THR A 450 34.65 -15.70 -3.84
CA THR A 450 35.50 -15.86 -2.65
C THR A 450 34.78 -15.56 -1.33
N LYS A 451 33.73 -14.73 -1.35
CA LYS A 451 32.86 -14.51 -0.18
C LYS A 451 32.17 -15.79 0.31
N HIS A 452 31.83 -16.71 -0.60
CA HIS A 452 30.97 -17.86 -0.32
C HIS A 452 31.68 -19.21 -0.43
N VAL A 453 32.87 -19.27 -1.04
CA VAL A 453 33.62 -20.52 -1.24
C VAL A 453 35.09 -20.34 -0.86
N ASP A 454 35.68 -21.42 -0.37
CA ASP A 454 37.09 -21.49 0.03
C ASP A 454 37.90 -22.34 -0.95
N ASP A 455 39.06 -21.82 -1.36
CA ASP A 455 39.99 -22.51 -2.27
C ASP A 455 40.46 -23.85 -1.67
N LYS A 456 40.48 -24.89 -2.50
CA LYS A 456 40.90 -26.28 -2.18
C LYS A 456 40.11 -26.98 -1.07
N GLN A 457 39.06 -26.35 -0.54
CA GLN A 457 38.12 -26.99 0.38
C GLN A 457 36.82 -27.35 -0.35
N ASN A 458 36.23 -26.36 -1.04
CA ASN A 458 34.93 -26.51 -1.69
C ASN A 458 34.99 -26.29 -3.21
N VAL A 459 35.92 -25.45 -3.66
CA VAL A 459 36.12 -25.04 -5.07
C VAL A 459 37.61 -24.80 -5.29
N TYR A 460 38.11 -24.93 -6.52
CA TYR A 460 39.46 -24.45 -6.87
C TYR A 460 39.38 -23.04 -7.45
N LEU A 461 40.18 -22.12 -6.91
CA LEU A 461 40.22 -20.74 -7.36
C LEU A 461 41.51 -20.45 -8.13
N PHE A 462 41.40 -19.67 -9.21
CA PHE A 462 42.55 -19.16 -9.95
C PHE A 462 42.51 -17.63 -10.07
N PRO A 463 43.65 -16.94 -10.02
CA PRO A 463 43.70 -15.50 -10.22
C PRO A 463 43.40 -15.14 -11.66
N ARG A 464 42.47 -14.19 -11.85
CA ARG A 464 42.09 -13.71 -13.20
C ARG A 464 43.26 -13.11 -13.99
N GLU A 465 44.28 -12.58 -13.30
CA GLU A 465 45.48 -12.00 -13.92
C GLU A 465 46.52 -13.05 -14.35
N ASN A 466 46.45 -14.28 -13.84
CA ASN A 466 47.45 -15.32 -14.11
C ASN A 466 46.82 -16.69 -14.38
N LEU A 467 46.49 -16.92 -15.65
CA LEU A 467 45.91 -18.17 -16.15
C LEU A 467 46.89 -19.36 -16.17
N GLY A 468 48.19 -19.13 -15.98
CA GLY A 468 49.14 -20.23 -15.81
C GLY A 468 48.80 -21.10 -14.59
N ILE A 469 48.19 -20.50 -13.56
CA ILE A 469 47.73 -21.21 -12.38
C ILE A 469 46.54 -22.12 -12.69
N LEU A 470 45.65 -21.73 -13.61
CA LEU A 470 44.54 -22.58 -14.05
C LEU A 470 45.06 -23.88 -14.69
N THR A 471 46.08 -23.79 -15.55
CA THR A 471 46.72 -24.97 -16.14
C THR A 471 47.36 -25.87 -15.07
N LEU A 472 48.02 -25.29 -14.06
CA LEU A 472 48.60 -26.05 -12.95
C LEU A 472 47.53 -26.76 -12.10
N ILE A 473 46.42 -26.08 -11.82
CA ILE A 473 45.28 -26.67 -11.10
C ILE A 473 44.73 -27.86 -11.87
N LEU A 474 44.56 -27.73 -13.18
CA LEU A 474 44.01 -28.79 -14.01
C LEU A 474 44.92 -30.02 -14.08
N ILE A 475 46.24 -29.83 -14.23
CA ILE A 475 47.25 -30.90 -14.16
C ILE A 475 47.25 -31.59 -12.78
N GLN A 476 47.00 -30.84 -11.71
CA GLN A 476 46.91 -31.42 -10.36
C GLN A 476 45.61 -32.22 -10.16
N VAL A 477 44.51 -31.71 -10.71
CA VAL A 477 43.16 -32.26 -10.54
C VAL A 477 42.95 -33.50 -11.41
N ILE A 478 43.54 -33.53 -12.61
CA ILE A 478 43.40 -34.59 -13.59
C ILE A 478 44.64 -35.50 -13.48
N SER A 479 44.43 -36.78 -13.20
CA SER A 479 45.51 -37.75 -13.11
C SER A 479 45.13 -39.02 -13.89
N ASN A 480 45.95 -39.41 -14.87
CA ASN A 480 45.70 -40.55 -15.76
C ASN A 480 44.31 -40.49 -16.45
N GLY A 481 43.86 -39.29 -16.81
CA GLY A 481 42.57 -39.07 -17.47
C GLY A 481 41.34 -39.23 -16.57
N LYS A 482 41.50 -39.29 -15.24
CA LYS A 482 40.41 -39.30 -14.24
C LYS A 482 40.63 -38.23 -13.18
N LEU A 483 39.56 -37.84 -12.48
CA LEU A 483 39.64 -36.92 -11.34
C LEU A 483 40.45 -37.54 -10.20
N SER A 484 41.43 -36.81 -9.68
CA SER A 484 42.21 -37.20 -8.51
C SER A 484 41.33 -37.35 -7.26
N TYR A 485 41.78 -38.13 -6.29
CA TYR A 485 41.05 -38.36 -5.04
C TYR A 485 40.80 -37.04 -4.27
N SER A 486 41.79 -36.15 -4.23
CA SER A 486 41.66 -34.83 -3.60
C SER A 486 40.57 -33.99 -4.29
N ALA A 487 40.50 -34.01 -5.62
CA ALA A 487 39.48 -33.30 -6.37
C ALA A 487 38.07 -33.87 -6.13
N GLN A 488 37.94 -35.19 -5.99
CA GLN A 488 36.66 -35.83 -5.65
C GLN A 488 36.18 -35.42 -4.25
N ASN A 489 37.09 -35.34 -3.27
CA ASN A 489 36.76 -34.87 -1.93
C ASN A 489 36.27 -33.42 -1.95
N VAL A 490 36.97 -32.53 -2.67
CA VAL A 490 36.56 -31.13 -2.84
C VAL A 490 35.18 -31.02 -3.50
N ALA A 491 34.93 -31.78 -4.57
CA ALA A 491 33.64 -31.81 -5.24
C ALA A 491 32.50 -32.32 -4.32
N SER A 492 32.79 -33.29 -3.44
CA SER A 492 31.83 -33.78 -2.46
C SER A 492 31.49 -32.76 -1.37
N ALA A 493 32.48 -32.02 -0.87
CA ALA A 493 32.26 -30.93 0.09
C ALA A 493 31.47 -29.78 -0.54
N SER A 494 31.76 -29.48 -1.81
CA SER A 494 31.02 -28.52 -2.64
C SER A 494 29.52 -28.81 -2.70
N LYS A 495 29.14 -30.10 -2.71
CA LYS A 495 27.75 -30.56 -2.78
C LYS A 495 26.94 -30.15 -1.57
N ASP A 496 27.50 -30.33 -0.38
CA ASP A 496 26.82 -29.99 0.88
C ASP A 496 26.73 -28.47 1.06
N LEU A 497 27.78 -27.73 0.68
CA LEU A 497 27.76 -26.26 0.68
C LEU A 497 26.74 -25.69 -0.32
N GLY A 498 26.78 -26.15 -1.57
CA GLY A 498 25.90 -25.66 -2.64
C GLY A 498 24.41 -25.84 -2.31
N LYS A 499 24.07 -26.93 -1.63
CA LYS A 499 22.70 -27.23 -1.18
C LYS A 499 22.11 -26.14 -0.29
N ASN A 500 22.93 -25.49 0.52
CA ASN A 500 22.51 -24.49 1.52
C ASN A 500 23.17 -23.12 1.31
N LEU A 501 23.62 -22.83 0.08
CA LEU A 501 24.23 -21.56 -0.24
C LEU A 501 23.23 -20.41 -0.07
N MET A 502 23.67 -19.31 0.53
CA MET A 502 22.92 -18.06 0.72
C MET A 502 21.66 -18.15 1.61
N VAL A 503 21.48 -19.23 2.38
CA VAL A 503 20.33 -19.39 3.30
C VAL A 503 20.32 -18.27 4.35
N SER A 504 21.47 -18.00 4.96
CA SER A 504 21.61 -17.00 6.02
C SER A 504 21.27 -15.61 5.51
N GLU A 505 21.83 -15.20 4.36
CA GLU A 505 21.52 -13.92 3.74
C GLU A 505 20.04 -13.77 3.39
N SER A 506 19.40 -14.86 2.98
CA SER A 506 17.97 -14.85 2.67
C SER A 506 17.14 -14.64 3.94
N ILE A 507 17.30 -15.50 4.94
CA ILE A 507 16.49 -15.49 6.17
C ILE A 507 16.72 -14.20 6.97
N GLU A 508 17.98 -13.82 7.18
CA GLU A 508 18.32 -12.59 7.88
C GLU A 508 17.87 -11.36 7.07
N GLY A 509 17.99 -11.41 5.74
CA GLY A 509 17.53 -10.35 4.85
C GLY A 509 16.03 -10.08 4.97
N TYR A 510 15.20 -11.13 4.97
CA TYR A 510 13.75 -10.99 5.15
C TYR A 510 13.37 -10.55 6.56
N ALA A 511 14.03 -11.08 7.60
CA ALA A 511 13.80 -10.67 8.99
C ALA A 511 14.15 -9.18 9.20
N LEU A 512 15.31 -8.74 8.69
CA LEU A 512 15.74 -7.34 8.75
C LEU A 512 14.81 -6.41 7.97
N LEU A 513 14.35 -6.84 6.79
CA LEU A 513 13.40 -6.07 5.99
C LEU A 513 12.08 -5.87 6.74
N LEU A 514 11.54 -6.93 7.37
CA LEU A 514 10.32 -6.83 8.17
C LEU A 514 10.48 -5.90 9.38
N GLN A 515 11.61 -5.98 10.10
CA GLN A 515 11.91 -5.08 11.22
C GLN A 515 11.97 -3.60 10.79
N ASN A 516 12.44 -3.32 9.58
CA ASN A 516 12.56 -1.94 9.06
C ASN A 516 11.25 -1.40 8.46
N VAL A 517 10.42 -2.27 7.89
CA VAL A 517 9.21 -1.88 7.16
C VAL A 517 7.98 -1.86 8.08
N VAL A 518 7.84 -2.86 8.95
CA VAL A 518 6.64 -3.05 9.79
C VAL A 518 6.81 -2.32 11.12
N ARG A 519 5.76 -1.64 11.55
CA ARG A 519 5.72 -0.92 12.83
C ARG A 519 4.60 -1.45 13.69
N PHE A 520 4.88 -1.57 14.99
CA PHE A 520 3.97 -2.20 15.93
C PHE A 520 3.37 -1.19 16.91
N PRO A 521 2.06 -1.29 17.18
CA PRO A 521 1.39 -0.50 18.23
C PRO A 521 1.81 -0.98 19.63
N SER A 522 1.29 -0.33 20.68
CA SER A 522 1.71 -0.56 22.08
C SER A 522 1.31 -1.90 22.65
N GLU A 523 0.21 -2.48 22.19
CA GLU A 523 -0.31 -3.77 22.59
C GLU A 523 0.51 -4.96 22.04
N VAL A 524 1.35 -4.71 21.03
CA VAL A 524 2.11 -5.75 20.32
C VAL A 524 3.53 -5.90 20.85
N THR A 525 3.93 -7.13 21.09
CA THR A 525 5.27 -7.53 21.53
C THR A 525 6.29 -7.25 20.41
N LYS A 526 7.47 -6.73 20.77
CA LYS A 526 8.54 -6.56 19.80
C LYS A 526 9.13 -7.96 19.49
N PRO A 527 9.30 -8.33 18.21
CA PRO A 527 10.02 -9.55 17.86
C PRO A 527 11.44 -9.55 18.44
N LYS A 528 12.00 -10.74 18.64
CA LYS A 528 13.42 -10.95 18.97
C LYS A 528 14.33 -10.40 17.88
N ASP A 529 15.58 -10.15 18.22
CA ASP A 529 16.54 -9.64 17.23
C ASP A 529 16.92 -10.72 16.20
N VAL A 530 17.37 -10.30 15.02
CA VAL A 530 17.75 -11.21 13.92
C VAL A 530 18.92 -12.11 14.33
N GLY A 531 19.80 -11.61 15.21
CA GLY A 531 20.90 -12.38 15.79
C GLY A 531 20.44 -13.61 16.59
N GLU A 532 19.23 -13.59 17.13
CA GLU A 532 18.69 -14.64 18.01
C GLU A 532 18.04 -15.81 17.25
N ILE A 533 17.99 -15.78 15.91
CA ILE A 533 17.49 -16.93 15.13
C ILE A 533 18.45 -18.12 15.35
N PRO A 534 17.94 -19.33 15.66
CA PRO A 534 18.76 -20.53 15.82
C PRO A 534 19.66 -20.84 14.61
N SER A 535 20.90 -21.26 14.84
CA SER A 535 21.90 -21.49 13.77
C SER A 535 21.48 -22.56 12.76
N ASN A 536 20.76 -23.60 13.20
CA ASN A 536 20.20 -24.62 12.33
C ASN A 536 19.18 -24.06 11.33
N LEU A 537 18.40 -23.06 11.73
CA LEU A 537 17.46 -22.37 10.84
C LEU A 537 18.16 -21.34 9.96
N LYS A 538 19.27 -20.74 10.41
CA LYS A 538 20.05 -19.77 9.63
C LYS A 538 20.86 -20.41 8.51
N ASN A 539 21.38 -21.61 8.74
CA ASN A 539 22.39 -22.19 7.86
C ASN A 539 21.82 -23.21 6.87
N GLU A 540 20.61 -23.73 7.09
CA GLU A 540 20.06 -24.80 6.25
C GLU A 540 18.61 -24.53 5.83
N TRP A 541 18.29 -24.82 4.56
CA TRP A 541 16.89 -24.90 4.14
C TRP A 541 16.21 -26.09 4.81
N GLN A 542 14.90 -26.01 4.99
CA GLN A 542 14.11 -27.05 5.64
C GLN A 542 13.83 -28.26 4.71
N TRP A 543 14.90 -28.85 4.18
CA TRP A 543 14.85 -29.98 3.24
C TRP A 543 14.11 -31.20 3.79
N GLY A 544 14.28 -31.50 5.09
CA GLY A 544 13.68 -32.66 5.76
C GLY A 544 12.15 -32.70 5.69
N ILE A 545 11.51 -31.54 5.54
CA ILE A 545 10.06 -31.42 5.42
C ILE A 545 9.56 -31.92 4.05
N PHE A 546 10.41 -31.83 3.03
CA PHE A 546 10.08 -32.14 1.64
C PHE A 546 10.66 -33.48 1.17
N GLU A 547 11.45 -34.18 1.99
CA GLU A 547 12.14 -35.43 1.65
C GLU A 547 11.22 -36.58 1.17
N ASN A 548 9.95 -36.61 1.60
CA ASN A 548 8.99 -37.67 1.24
C ASN A 548 8.13 -37.38 -0.01
N THR A 549 8.38 -36.30 -0.75
CA THR A 549 7.49 -35.84 -1.85
C THR A 549 8.04 -36.04 -3.26
N THR A 550 8.95 -37.01 -3.43
CA THR A 550 9.80 -37.25 -4.62
C THR A 550 9.09 -37.73 -5.90
N ASN A 551 7.76 -37.68 -6.01
CA ASN A 551 7.02 -38.34 -7.10
C ASN A 551 6.42 -37.45 -8.21
N ASP A 552 6.65 -36.14 -8.24
CA ASP A 552 6.06 -35.30 -9.30
C ASP A 552 7.04 -34.85 -10.40
N ASN A 553 6.90 -35.51 -11.55
CA ASN A 553 7.55 -35.27 -12.85
C ASN A 553 7.16 -33.93 -13.53
N HIS A 554 6.97 -32.84 -12.78
CA HIS A 554 6.38 -31.60 -13.30
C HIS A 554 7.38 -30.45 -13.57
N PHE A 555 8.58 -30.71 -14.09
CA PHE A 555 9.51 -29.60 -14.44
C PHE A 555 9.10 -28.86 -15.72
N SER A 556 8.64 -29.57 -16.74
CA SER A 556 8.09 -28.97 -17.99
C SER A 556 6.79 -28.19 -17.75
N ALA A 557 6.12 -28.43 -16.62
CA ALA A 557 4.93 -27.69 -16.21
C ALA A 557 5.25 -26.34 -15.56
N ILE A 558 6.42 -26.12 -14.97
CA ILE A 558 6.73 -24.86 -14.25
C ILE A 558 6.99 -23.72 -15.23
N THR A 559 7.85 -23.94 -16.24
CA THR A 559 8.14 -22.92 -17.27
C THR A 559 6.90 -22.61 -18.12
N SER A 560 6.12 -23.64 -18.49
CA SER A 560 4.86 -23.47 -19.24
C SER A 560 3.75 -22.83 -18.40
N LYS A 561 3.64 -23.14 -17.09
CA LYS A 561 2.68 -22.49 -16.17
C LYS A 561 3.05 -21.03 -15.92
N ILE A 562 4.34 -20.69 -15.75
CA ILE A 562 4.80 -19.31 -15.50
C ILE A 562 4.62 -18.37 -16.70
N VAL A 563 4.84 -18.86 -17.93
CA VAL A 563 4.51 -18.10 -19.16
C VAL A 563 3.00 -17.88 -19.24
N SER A 564 2.19 -18.90 -18.91
CA SER A 564 0.72 -18.77 -18.93
C SER A 564 0.14 -17.78 -17.90
N ILE A 565 0.85 -17.43 -16.82
CA ILE A 565 0.32 -16.53 -15.78
C ILE A 565 0.11 -15.13 -16.34
N VAL A 566 1.09 -14.59 -17.06
CA VAL A 566 1.02 -13.24 -17.64
C VAL A 566 -0.04 -13.22 -18.73
N ASP A 567 -0.07 -14.23 -19.60
CA ASP A 567 -1.10 -14.38 -20.64
C ASP A 567 -2.52 -14.39 -20.04
N LYS A 568 -2.76 -15.16 -18.97
CA LYS A 568 -4.05 -15.19 -18.27
C LYS A 568 -4.43 -13.85 -17.65
N ILE A 569 -3.47 -13.08 -17.17
CA ILE A 569 -3.70 -11.72 -16.64
C ILE A 569 -4.05 -10.76 -17.78
N GLU A 570 -3.34 -10.85 -18.91
CA GLU A 570 -3.59 -10.05 -20.12
C GLU A 570 -4.94 -10.37 -20.78
N GLU A 571 -5.33 -11.64 -20.87
CA GLU A 571 -6.64 -12.08 -21.39
C GLU A 571 -7.79 -11.50 -20.55
N LYS A 572 -7.68 -11.60 -19.21
CA LYS A 572 -8.65 -11.00 -18.29
C LYS A 572 -8.71 -9.48 -18.41
N TRP A 573 -7.57 -8.84 -18.60
CA TRP A 573 -7.49 -7.40 -18.81
C TRP A 573 -8.21 -7.00 -20.11
N SER A 574 -7.98 -7.73 -21.19
CA SER A 574 -8.63 -7.52 -22.50
C SER A 574 -10.16 -7.72 -22.42
N LEU A 575 -10.63 -8.73 -21.69
CA LEU A 575 -12.06 -8.98 -21.41
C LEU A 575 -12.70 -7.85 -20.57
N ASN A 576 -11.98 -7.32 -19.58
CA ASN A 576 -12.46 -6.16 -18.82
C ASN A 576 -12.48 -4.90 -19.69
N GLN A 577 -11.54 -4.75 -20.63
CA GLN A 577 -11.52 -3.62 -21.55
C GLN A 577 -12.69 -3.66 -22.55
N SER A 578 -13.14 -4.84 -23.00
CA SER A 578 -14.33 -4.95 -23.86
C SER A 578 -15.64 -4.62 -23.13
N LYS A 579 -15.71 -4.95 -21.83
CA LYS A 579 -16.81 -4.52 -20.92
C LYS A 579 -16.75 -3.03 -20.62
N ILE A 580 -15.54 -2.49 -20.45
CA ILE A 580 -15.33 -1.06 -20.25
C ILE A 580 -15.61 -0.32 -21.56
N SER A 581 -15.26 -0.84 -22.74
CA SER A 581 -15.52 -0.18 -24.04
C SER A 581 -17.00 -0.15 -24.42
N THR A 582 -17.77 -1.17 -24.03
CA THR A 582 -19.24 -1.19 -24.18
C THR A 582 -19.93 -0.23 -23.20
N ASN A 583 -19.37 -0.04 -22.01
CA ASN A 583 -19.80 1.03 -21.09
C ASN A 583 -19.31 2.42 -21.52
N ILE A 584 -18.14 2.52 -22.17
CA ILE A 584 -17.58 3.77 -22.70
C ILE A 584 -18.36 4.21 -23.94
N SER A 585 -18.85 3.32 -24.82
CA SER A 585 -19.74 3.76 -25.91
C SER A 585 -21.10 4.27 -25.41
N GLN A 586 -21.52 3.92 -24.19
CA GLN A 586 -22.68 4.51 -23.52
C GLN A 586 -22.32 5.78 -22.71
N MET A 587 -21.09 5.91 -22.21
CA MET A 587 -20.60 7.11 -21.50
C MET A 587 -20.00 8.19 -22.41
N GLU A 588 -19.52 7.88 -23.63
CA GLU A 588 -18.92 8.85 -24.56
C GLU A 588 -19.97 9.79 -25.15
N ASP A 589 -21.20 9.30 -25.33
CA ASP A 589 -22.35 10.15 -25.67
C ASP A 589 -22.80 11.07 -24.51
N GLU A 590 -22.45 10.74 -23.26
CA GLU A 590 -22.70 11.60 -22.08
C GLU A 590 -21.50 12.50 -21.70
N ALA A 591 -20.27 12.09 -22.01
CA ALA A 591 -19.05 12.73 -21.53
C ALA A 591 -18.64 13.98 -22.32
N PHE A 592 -19.14 14.17 -23.55
CA PHE A 592 -18.82 15.35 -24.37
C PHE A 592 -19.61 16.63 -24.04
N PHE A 593 -20.46 16.63 -22.99
CA PHE A 593 -21.21 17.82 -22.54
C PHE A 593 -20.94 18.28 -21.10
N SER A 594 -19.72 18.12 -20.56
CA SER A 594 -19.44 18.58 -19.19
C SER A 594 -18.07 19.21 -18.93
N ILE A 595 -17.75 20.29 -19.64
CA ILE A 595 -16.85 21.31 -19.07
C ILE A 595 -17.64 22.60 -18.81
N ASN A 596 -17.48 23.09 -17.58
CA ASN A 596 -17.93 24.37 -17.01
C ASN A 596 -19.36 24.50 -16.43
N TRP A 597 -20.21 23.46 -16.46
CA TRP A 597 -21.53 23.51 -15.82
C TRP A 597 -21.66 22.71 -14.51
N ALA A 598 -20.68 21.90 -14.12
CA ALA A 598 -20.76 21.08 -12.90
C ALA A 598 -20.62 21.92 -11.62
N GLU A 599 -19.69 22.87 -11.61
CA GLU A 599 -19.42 23.76 -10.48
C GLU A 599 -20.53 24.82 -10.32
N VAL A 600 -21.03 25.34 -11.44
CA VAL A 600 -22.20 26.23 -11.48
C VAL A 600 -23.47 25.49 -11.04
N ARG A 601 -23.75 24.28 -11.56
CA ARG A 601 -24.89 23.46 -11.11
C ARG A 601 -24.77 23.02 -9.66
N ALA A 602 -23.57 22.75 -9.14
CA ALA A 602 -23.37 22.47 -7.72
C ALA A 602 -23.67 23.71 -6.87
N SER A 603 -23.21 24.90 -7.29
CA SER A 603 -23.49 26.16 -6.60
C SER A 603 -24.97 26.57 -6.66
N GLU A 604 -25.65 26.28 -7.78
CA GLU A 604 -27.08 26.50 -7.96
C GLU A 604 -27.91 25.49 -7.17
N LYS A 605 -27.52 24.20 -7.16
CA LYS A 605 -28.10 23.17 -6.30
C LYS A 605 -27.92 23.52 -4.82
N ILE A 606 -26.76 24.05 -4.43
CA ILE A 606 -26.53 24.54 -3.05
C ILE A 606 -27.41 25.76 -2.75
N LYS A 607 -27.60 26.68 -3.70
CA LYS A 607 -28.49 27.85 -3.54
C LYS A 607 -29.97 27.49 -3.50
N THR A 608 -30.44 26.57 -4.33
CA THR A 608 -31.84 26.10 -4.33
C THR A 608 -32.11 25.24 -3.10
N ARG A 609 -31.17 24.37 -2.72
CA ARG A 609 -31.23 23.63 -1.46
C ARG A 609 -31.26 24.61 -0.29
N LYS A 610 -30.38 25.61 -0.23
CA LYS A 610 -30.40 26.65 0.82
C LYS A 610 -31.71 27.45 0.88
N ARG A 611 -32.37 27.70 -0.27
CA ARG A 611 -33.70 28.34 -0.31
C ARG A 611 -34.81 27.44 0.22
N LEU A 612 -34.80 26.16 -0.15
CA LEU A 612 -35.71 25.15 0.41
C LEU A 612 -35.49 24.99 1.92
N LEU A 613 -34.22 25.01 2.36
CA LEU A 613 -33.85 24.93 3.76
C LEU A 613 -34.29 26.15 4.57
N ASP A 614 -34.28 27.35 3.99
CA ASP A 614 -34.82 28.57 4.62
C ASP A 614 -36.37 28.56 4.69
N GLU A 615 -37.04 27.80 3.82
CA GLU A 615 -38.50 27.56 3.88
C GLU A 615 -38.86 26.47 4.90
N GLU A 616 -38.12 25.37 4.95
CA GLU A 616 -38.30 24.27 5.90
C GLU A 616 -37.95 24.69 7.35
N LEU A 617 -37.00 25.61 7.52
CA LEU A 617 -36.68 26.25 8.81
C LEU A 617 -37.76 27.22 9.30
N LYS A 618 -38.66 27.71 8.44
CA LYS A 618 -39.84 28.50 8.88
C LYS A 618 -40.95 27.60 9.42
N ASP A 619 -41.12 26.42 8.85
CA ASP A 619 -42.12 25.46 9.33
C ASP A 619 -41.74 24.86 10.70
N ARG A 620 -40.44 24.77 11.00
CA ARG A 620 -39.92 24.31 12.31
C ARG A 620 -40.24 25.21 13.51
N THR A 621 -40.66 26.47 13.29
CA THR A 621 -41.10 27.34 14.39
C THR A 621 -42.56 27.15 14.78
N ASP A 622 -43.37 26.45 13.96
CA ASP A 622 -44.83 26.41 14.12
C ASP A 622 -45.44 25.02 14.43
N GLN A 623 -44.67 23.95 14.66
CA GLN A 623 -45.28 22.65 14.99
C GLN A 623 -44.46 21.75 15.93
N PHE A 624 -45.07 21.42 17.07
CA PHE A 624 -44.71 20.27 17.90
C PHE A 624 -45.26 18.98 17.27
N HIS A 625 -44.41 17.96 17.20
CA HIS A 625 -44.65 16.53 16.94
C HIS A 625 -45.84 16.13 16.03
N GLY A 626 -45.50 15.69 14.82
CA GLY A 626 -46.47 15.15 13.87
C GLY A 626 -46.96 13.74 14.24
N THR A 627 -48.28 13.56 14.12
CA THR A 627 -48.99 12.28 14.25
C THR A 627 -48.87 11.51 12.91
N TRP A 628 -49.27 10.23 12.84
CA TRP A 628 -49.23 9.42 11.61
C TRP A 628 -49.90 10.11 10.39
N GLU A 629 -50.94 10.92 10.61
CA GLU A 629 -51.56 11.77 9.58
C GLU A 629 -50.60 12.79 8.94
N ASP A 630 -49.62 13.33 9.66
CA ASP A 630 -48.69 14.34 9.15
C ASP A 630 -47.60 13.70 8.27
N VAL A 631 -47.18 12.48 8.61
CA VAL A 631 -46.32 11.66 7.74
C VAL A 631 -47.06 11.34 6.45
N TYR A 632 -48.33 10.93 6.53
CA TYR A 632 -49.16 10.66 5.35
C TYR A 632 -49.40 11.90 4.48
N ARG A 633 -49.60 13.09 5.07
CA ARG A 633 -49.69 14.37 4.35
C ARG A 633 -48.38 14.77 3.69
N THR A 634 -47.25 14.49 4.31
CA THR A 634 -45.92 14.79 3.77
C THR A 634 -45.60 13.86 2.60
N VAL A 635 -45.93 12.57 2.72
CA VAL A 635 -45.83 11.58 1.63
C VAL A 635 -46.73 11.98 0.47
N ARG A 636 -47.99 12.36 0.70
CA ARG A 636 -48.89 12.85 -0.36
C ARG A 636 -48.45 14.16 -1.01
N ARG A 637 -47.82 15.08 -0.26
CA ARG A 637 -47.22 16.30 -0.84
C ARG A 637 -46.00 15.98 -1.70
N ALA A 638 -45.16 15.04 -1.25
CA ALA A 638 -44.03 14.55 -2.02
C ALA A 638 -44.47 13.81 -3.30
N GLU A 639 -45.55 13.02 -3.24
CA GLU A 639 -46.18 12.38 -4.40
C GLU A 639 -46.74 13.38 -5.41
N ARG A 640 -47.31 14.51 -4.95
CA ARG A 640 -47.76 15.59 -5.85
C ARG A 640 -46.60 16.33 -6.50
N ASN A 641 -45.47 16.46 -5.80
CA ASN A 641 -44.22 17.02 -6.32
C ASN A 641 -43.44 16.04 -7.23
N LYS A 642 -43.87 14.76 -7.30
CA LYS A 642 -43.30 13.70 -8.15
C LYS A 642 -43.39 14.01 -9.65
N LYS A 643 -44.15 15.03 -10.05
CA LYS A 643 -44.22 15.51 -11.45
C LYS A 643 -43.03 16.38 -11.89
N SER A 644 -42.12 16.80 -10.98
CA SER A 644 -40.94 17.61 -11.35
C SER A 644 -39.58 17.04 -10.97
N LEU A 645 -39.50 15.94 -10.22
CA LEU A 645 -38.24 15.29 -9.86
C LEU A 645 -38.42 13.77 -9.87
N HIS A 646 -37.87 13.12 -10.91
CA HIS A 646 -37.90 11.67 -11.09
C HIS A 646 -37.01 10.88 -10.11
N ASN A 647 -36.48 11.50 -9.03
CA ASN A 647 -35.35 10.98 -8.24
C ASN A 647 -35.60 11.04 -6.72
N ILE A 648 -36.75 10.61 -6.20
CA ILE A 648 -36.79 10.14 -4.81
C ILE A 648 -36.70 8.63 -4.92
N ASN A 649 -35.59 8.07 -4.46
CA ASN A 649 -35.35 6.64 -4.53
C ASN A 649 -36.26 5.93 -3.53
N ASP A 650 -36.91 4.84 -3.95
CA ASP A 650 -37.91 4.10 -3.15
C ASP A 650 -37.39 3.66 -1.77
N TRP A 651 -36.07 3.45 -1.64
CA TRP A 651 -35.42 3.11 -0.37
C TRP A 651 -35.44 4.23 0.68
N GLU A 652 -35.57 5.53 0.33
CA GLU A 652 -35.73 6.61 1.34
C GLU A 652 -37.04 6.46 2.08
N LEU A 653 -38.08 6.08 1.33
CA LEU A 653 -39.43 5.94 1.81
C LEU A 653 -39.58 4.73 2.73
N GLU A 654 -38.91 3.62 2.40
CA GLU A 654 -38.90 2.44 3.28
C GLU A 654 -38.21 2.73 4.61
N ARG A 655 -37.14 3.54 4.61
CA ARG A 655 -36.39 3.89 5.82
C ARG A 655 -37.11 4.88 6.73
N THR A 656 -37.86 5.83 6.19
CA THR A 656 -38.64 6.77 7.01
C THR A 656 -39.78 6.09 7.76
N GLY A 657 -40.23 4.90 7.32
CA GLY A 657 -41.20 4.07 8.02
C GLY A 657 -40.64 3.26 9.19
N GLN A 658 -39.31 3.19 9.38
CA GLN A 658 -38.67 2.37 10.42
C GLN A 658 -38.40 3.12 11.72
N THR A 659 -38.32 2.40 12.84
CA THR A 659 -38.01 2.96 14.15
C THR A 659 -36.50 3.19 14.37
N LEU A 660 -35.66 2.35 13.77
CA LEU A 660 -34.19 2.33 13.90
C LEU A 660 -33.53 2.37 12.51
N CYS A 661 -32.44 3.14 12.39
CA CYS A 661 -31.51 3.05 11.26
C CYS A 661 -30.07 2.92 11.77
N ILE A 662 -29.34 1.91 11.28
CA ILE A 662 -27.96 1.62 11.64
C ILE A 662 -27.03 2.12 10.53
N TYR A 663 -26.11 3.02 10.88
CA TYR A 663 -25.12 3.55 9.96
C TYR A 663 -23.84 2.73 9.95
N GLU A 664 -23.29 2.49 8.76
CA GLU A 664 -22.02 1.79 8.56
C GLU A 664 -20.96 2.76 8.03
N PRO A 665 -20.07 3.31 8.87
CA PRO A 665 -19.00 4.19 8.43
C PRO A 665 -17.93 3.45 7.63
N TYR A 666 -17.47 4.05 6.53
CA TYR A 666 -16.41 3.45 5.72
C TYR A 666 -15.54 4.47 4.95
N PHE A 667 -14.28 4.09 4.70
CA PHE A 667 -13.26 5.00 4.17
C PHE A 667 -13.06 4.94 2.65
N GLY A 668 -13.44 3.83 1.99
CA GLY A 668 -13.39 3.74 0.53
C GLY A 668 -13.72 2.35 -0.01
N GLU A 669 -13.30 2.10 -1.25
CA GLU A 669 -13.77 0.95 -2.05
C GLU A 669 -13.43 -0.41 -1.46
N GLY A 670 -12.31 -0.50 -0.73
CA GLY A 670 -11.87 -1.75 -0.12
C GLY A 670 -12.84 -2.30 0.93
N THR A 671 -13.73 -1.46 1.48
CA THR A 671 -14.73 -1.90 2.46
C THR A 671 -16.04 -2.36 1.84
N TRP A 672 -16.34 -2.01 0.59
CA TRP A 672 -17.64 -2.27 -0.04
C TRP A 672 -18.10 -3.73 0.06
N PRO A 673 -17.23 -4.75 -0.09
CA PRO A 673 -17.65 -6.15 -0.01
C PRO A 673 -18.18 -6.58 1.37
N PHE A 674 -17.96 -5.77 2.41
CA PHE A 674 -18.38 -6.04 3.79
C PHE A 674 -19.59 -5.21 4.22
N LEU A 675 -20.05 -4.26 3.40
CA LEU A 675 -21.20 -3.43 3.75
C LEU A 675 -22.49 -4.14 3.41
N HIS A 676 -23.53 -3.91 4.21
CA HIS A 676 -24.87 -4.42 3.92
C HIS A 676 -25.42 -3.65 2.71
N SER A 677 -25.86 -4.36 1.67
CA SER A 677 -26.34 -3.76 0.41
C SER A 677 -27.81 -4.07 0.09
N ARG A 678 -28.56 -4.72 0.99
CA ARG A 678 -29.92 -5.22 0.67
C ARG A 678 -30.91 -5.21 1.83
N THR A 679 -30.75 -4.30 2.78
CA THR A 679 -31.59 -4.23 3.99
C THR A 679 -31.89 -2.78 4.36
N PRO A 680 -33.17 -2.39 4.54
CA PRO A 680 -33.54 -1.02 4.89
C PRO A 680 -33.00 -0.56 6.26
N LEU A 681 -32.68 -1.51 7.15
CA LEU A 681 -32.11 -1.23 8.47
C LEU A 681 -30.74 -0.54 8.40
N TYR A 682 -29.94 -0.79 7.37
CA TYR A 682 -28.56 -0.30 7.25
C TYR A 682 -28.41 0.82 6.21
N ARG A 683 -27.50 1.76 6.47
CA ARG A 683 -27.13 2.83 5.54
C ARG A 683 -25.65 3.14 5.61
N GLY A 684 -24.95 3.15 4.48
CA GLY A 684 -23.53 3.47 4.46
C GLY A 684 -23.27 4.97 4.65
N ILE A 685 -22.15 5.30 5.30
CA ILE A 685 -21.62 6.67 5.36
C ILE A 685 -20.15 6.68 4.93
N GLY A 686 -19.89 7.26 3.77
CA GLY A 686 -18.57 7.33 3.15
C GLY A 686 -17.81 8.60 3.55
N PHE A 687 -16.55 8.44 3.94
CA PHE A 687 -15.65 9.56 4.24
C PHE A 687 -14.99 10.19 3.00
N THR A 688 -15.17 9.58 1.82
CA THR A 688 -14.63 10.11 0.56
C THR A 688 -15.70 10.09 -0.53
N SER A 689 -15.86 11.20 -1.24
CA SER A 689 -16.84 11.32 -2.32
C SER A 689 -16.52 10.41 -3.51
N LYS A 690 -15.23 10.13 -3.75
CA LYS A 690 -14.72 9.25 -4.82
C LYS A 690 -14.82 7.76 -4.50
N GLY A 691 -14.87 7.37 -3.24
CA GLY A 691 -14.89 5.97 -2.81
C GLY A 691 -16.28 5.47 -2.43
N ARG A 692 -17.35 6.10 -2.92
CA ARG A 692 -18.74 5.70 -2.64
C ARG A 692 -19.19 4.55 -3.53
N ARG A 693 -20.00 3.64 -2.98
CA ARG A 693 -20.57 2.54 -3.74
C ARG A 693 -21.39 3.10 -4.92
N PRO A 694 -21.14 2.63 -6.15
CA PRO A 694 -22.00 2.98 -7.28
C PRO A 694 -23.43 2.52 -6.99
N GLU A 695 -24.43 3.31 -7.41
CA GLU A 695 -25.86 2.96 -7.37
C GLU A 695 -26.49 2.81 -5.97
N GLU A 696 -25.71 2.91 -4.89
CA GLU A 696 -26.18 2.86 -3.50
C GLU A 696 -26.39 4.27 -2.92
N ASP A 697 -27.35 4.39 -1.99
CA ASP A 697 -27.51 5.62 -1.23
C ASP A 697 -26.70 5.65 0.05
N ASP A 698 -25.43 5.96 -0.15
CA ASP A 698 -24.49 6.23 0.92
C ASP A 698 -24.36 7.74 1.17
N ILE A 699 -24.33 8.10 2.45
CA ILE A 699 -24.18 9.49 2.88
C ILE A 699 -22.73 9.92 2.67
N ASP A 700 -22.53 11.08 2.05
CA ASP A 700 -21.22 11.71 1.96
C ASP A 700 -20.93 12.55 3.21
N ALA A 701 -20.09 12.01 4.10
CA ALA A 701 -19.73 12.68 5.34
C ALA A 701 -18.97 13.99 5.11
N SER A 702 -18.09 14.05 4.10
CA SER A 702 -17.21 15.20 3.86
C SER A 702 -17.95 16.37 3.22
N SER A 703 -19.01 16.09 2.45
CA SER A 703 -19.94 17.11 1.95
C SER A 703 -20.71 17.81 3.08
N ARG A 704 -20.96 17.10 4.20
CA ARG A 704 -21.75 17.60 5.33
C ARG A 704 -20.91 18.26 6.39
N LEU A 705 -19.75 17.70 6.67
CA LEU A 705 -18.83 18.22 7.66
C LEU A 705 -17.50 18.56 6.96
N PRO A 706 -17.30 19.83 6.53
CA PRO A 706 -16.15 20.23 5.72
C PRO A 706 -14.79 19.89 6.35
N ILE A 707 -14.72 19.74 7.67
CA ILE A 707 -13.49 19.36 8.37
C ILE A 707 -12.96 17.98 7.95
N LEU A 708 -13.85 17.07 7.53
CA LEU A 708 -13.49 15.74 7.04
C LEU A 708 -12.88 15.77 5.63
N ASN A 709 -12.91 16.91 4.93
CA ASN A 709 -12.11 17.09 3.71
C ASN A 709 -10.61 17.15 4.01
N SER A 710 -10.22 17.51 5.24
CA SER A 710 -8.83 17.41 5.68
C SER A 710 -8.47 15.95 5.93
N GLY A 711 -7.44 15.46 5.22
CA GLY A 711 -6.92 14.11 5.43
C GLY A 711 -6.47 13.86 6.87
N TYR A 712 -5.97 14.91 7.56
CA TYR A 712 -5.58 14.82 8.97
C TYR A 712 -6.77 14.47 9.87
N TYR A 713 -7.85 15.26 9.83
CA TYR A 713 -8.99 15.06 10.73
C TYR A 713 -9.82 13.83 10.37
N ARG A 714 -9.89 13.48 9.09
CA ARG A 714 -10.50 12.23 8.65
C ARG A 714 -9.82 11.02 9.30
N ASP A 715 -8.49 11.00 9.33
CA ASP A 715 -7.75 9.87 9.91
C ASP A 715 -7.73 9.94 11.46
N ALA A 716 -7.53 11.14 12.04
CA ALA A 716 -7.42 11.32 13.48
C ALA A 716 -8.74 11.04 14.23
N LEU A 717 -9.88 11.44 13.67
CA LEU A 717 -11.21 11.17 14.24
C LEU A 717 -11.71 9.75 13.92
N GLY A 718 -11.23 9.15 12.83
CA GLY A 718 -11.65 7.82 12.40
C GLY A 718 -13.17 7.72 12.16
N GLU A 719 -13.76 6.57 12.52
CA GLU A 719 -15.21 6.33 12.39
C GLU A 719 -16.04 7.32 13.24
N HIS A 720 -15.47 7.91 14.30
CA HIS A 720 -16.13 8.90 15.14
C HIS A 720 -16.53 10.17 14.34
N GLY A 721 -15.78 10.49 13.28
CA GLY A 721 -16.13 11.59 12.38
C GLY A 721 -17.50 11.43 11.72
N ALA A 722 -17.99 10.20 11.55
CA ALA A 722 -19.32 9.93 11.01
C ALA A 722 -20.42 10.41 11.96
N PHE A 723 -20.19 10.34 13.27
CA PHE A 723 -21.16 10.79 14.29
C PHE A 723 -21.39 12.29 14.16
N TYR A 724 -20.30 13.05 14.00
CA TYR A 724 -20.35 14.49 13.78
C TYR A 724 -21.01 14.87 12.45
N ALA A 725 -20.72 14.13 11.37
CA ALA A 725 -21.32 14.39 10.07
C ALA A 725 -22.84 14.14 10.04
N LEU A 726 -23.32 13.14 10.79
CA LEU A 726 -24.75 12.83 10.93
C LEU A 726 -25.46 13.78 11.89
N ALA A 727 -24.84 14.11 13.02
CA ALA A 727 -25.40 15.03 14.00
C ALA A 727 -25.55 16.46 13.44
N ASN A 728 -24.67 16.86 12.52
CA ASN A 728 -24.80 18.14 11.82
C ASN A 728 -26.09 18.16 10.99
N GLN A 729 -27.12 18.86 11.48
CA GLN A 729 -28.47 18.91 10.90
C GLN A 729 -29.11 17.52 10.73
N VAL A 730 -29.15 16.78 11.83
CA VAL A 730 -29.67 15.40 11.90
C VAL A 730 -31.05 15.23 11.26
N ASP A 731 -31.96 16.18 11.49
CA ASP A 731 -33.36 16.15 11.01
C ASP A 731 -33.50 16.02 9.48
N ARG A 732 -32.44 16.40 8.73
CA ARG A 732 -32.43 16.36 7.27
C ARG A 732 -32.14 14.97 6.70
N ILE A 733 -31.51 14.09 7.48
CA ILE A 733 -31.10 12.77 7.00
C ILE A 733 -31.74 11.65 7.81
N HIS A 734 -31.79 11.85 9.12
CA HIS A 734 -32.21 10.85 10.07
C HIS A 734 -33.49 11.33 10.74
N LYS A 735 -34.61 10.70 10.36
CA LYS A 735 -35.95 11.01 10.89
C LYS A 735 -36.44 9.94 11.87
N ASN A 736 -35.68 8.86 12.05
CA ASN A 736 -36.02 7.75 12.91
C ASN A 736 -35.84 8.13 14.38
N ALA A 737 -36.58 7.46 15.27
CA ALA A 737 -36.53 7.70 16.71
C ALA A 737 -35.23 7.15 17.34
N TRP A 738 -34.64 6.14 16.71
CA TRP A 738 -33.41 5.49 17.14
C TRP A 738 -32.35 5.50 16.05
N ILE A 739 -31.10 5.66 16.49
CA ILE A 739 -29.92 5.66 15.64
C ILE A 739 -28.94 4.60 16.13
N GLY A 740 -28.35 3.86 15.19
CA GLY A 740 -27.30 2.89 15.48
C GLY A 740 -26.09 3.07 14.60
N PHE A 741 -25.00 2.44 15.01
CA PHE A 741 -23.73 2.40 14.32
C PHE A 741 -23.18 0.99 14.34
N GLN A 742 -22.58 0.60 13.21
CA GLN A 742 -21.86 -0.65 13.07
C GLN A 742 -20.56 -0.40 12.32
N SER A 743 -19.43 -0.81 12.89
CA SER A 743 -18.18 -0.82 12.13
C SER A 743 -18.24 -1.89 11.05
N TRP A 744 -17.85 -1.53 9.82
CA TRP A 744 -17.74 -2.46 8.68
C TRP A 744 -16.83 -3.66 8.99
N ARG A 745 -15.90 -3.50 9.94
CA ARG A 745 -14.96 -4.54 10.37
C ARG A 745 -15.67 -5.72 11.05
N LEU A 746 -16.86 -5.51 11.65
CA LEU A 746 -17.62 -6.61 12.23
C LEU A 746 -18.14 -7.58 11.18
N THR A 747 -18.62 -7.05 10.05
CA THR A 747 -19.09 -7.88 8.95
C THR A 747 -17.93 -8.69 8.37
N ALA A 748 -16.74 -8.09 8.27
CA ALA A 748 -15.52 -8.80 7.88
C ALA A 748 -15.13 -9.93 8.85
N ARG A 749 -15.39 -9.75 10.15
CA ARG A 749 -15.16 -10.77 11.19
C ARG A 749 -16.31 -11.78 11.33
N LYS A 750 -17.40 -11.62 10.59
CA LYS A 750 -18.65 -12.41 10.72
C LYS A 750 -19.28 -12.35 12.12
N VAL A 751 -19.20 -11.19 12.78
CA VAL A 751 -19.76 -10.92 14.12
C VAL A 751 -20.81 -9.80 14.09
N SER A 752 -21.30 -9.43 12.90
CA SER A 752 -22.42 -8.50 12.76
C SER A 752 -23.74 -9.14 13.25
N LEU A 753 -24.75 -8.30 13.50
CA LEU A 753 -26.09 -8.78 13.86
C LEU A 753 -26.64 -9.69 12.76
N LYS A 754 -27.14 -10.87 13.13
CA LYS A 754 -27.94 -11.71 12.23
C LYS A 754 -29.38 -11.22 12.21
N LYS A 755 -30.11 -11.51 11.14
CA LYS A 755 -31.52 -11.13 10.96
C LYS A 755 -32.40 -11.39 12.19
N LYS A 756 -32.23 -12.55 12.85
CA LYS A 756 -32.96 -12.88 14.10
C LYS A 756 -32.69 -11.87 15.23
N ALA A 757 -31.44 -11.47 15.42
CA ALA A 757 -31.08 -10.48 16.43
C ALA A 757 -31.56 -9.07 16.07
N GLU A 758 -31.55 -8.72 14.77
CA GLU A 758 -32.12 -7.48 14.25
C GLU A 758 -33.63 -7.38 14.56
N ASP A 759 -34.39 -8.44 14.26
CA ASP A 759 -35.83 -8.51 14.51
C ASP A 759 -36.15 -8.35 16.02
N ILE A 760 -35.39 -9.03 16.88
CA ILE A 760 -35.57 -8.95 18.34
C ILE A 760 -35.21 -7.55 18.86
N LEU A 761 -34.16 -6.93 18.33
CA LEU A 761 -33.78 -5.56 18.69
C LEU A 761 -34.90 -4.57 18.34
N LEU A 762 -35.47 -4.67 17.13
CA LEU A 762 -36.59 -3.84 16.69
C LEU A 762 -37.83 -4.03 17.58
N GLN A 763 -38.23 -5.27 17.85
CA GLN A 763 -39.36 -5.57 18.75
C GLN A 763 -39.14 -5.04 20.18
N THR A 764 -37.89 -5.08 20.66
CA THR A 764 -37.54 -4.57 22.00
C THR A 764 -37.61 -3.05 22.06
N ILE A 765 -37.20 -2.37 20.99
CA ILE A 765 -37.32 -0.91 20.84
C ILE A 765 -38.79 -0.49 20.78
N GLU A 766 -39.61 -1.19 19.99
CA GLU A 766 -41.04 -0.92 19.84
C GLU A 766 -41.81 -1.14 21.15
N SER A 767 -41.52 -2.22 21.86
CA SER A 767 -42.11 -2.51 23.18
C SER A 767 -41.56 -1.63 24.32
N ARG A 768 -40.56 -0.77 24.05
CA ARG A 768 -39.91 0.14 25.01
C ARG A 768 -39.43 -0.56 26.29
N LYS A 769 -39.06 -1.84 26.21
CA LYS A 769 -38.74 -2.71 27.36
C LYS A 769 -37.70 -2.10 28.32
N TYR A 770 -36.65 -1.48 27.76
CA TYR A 770 -35.56 -0.87 28.53
C TYR A 770 -35.56 0.67 28.52
N GLY A 771 -36.56 1.30 27.90
CA GLY A 771 -36.65 2.76 27.80
C GLY A 771 -35.45 3.38 27.08
N ASP A 772 -34.79 4.35 27.73
CA ASP A 772 -33.57 5.00 27.23
C ASP A 772 -32.33 4.17 27.55
N ALA A 773 -31.91 3.37 26.57
CA ALA A 773 -30.83 2.41 26.71
C ALA A 773 -29.83 2.51 25.55
N LEU A 774 -28.57 2.25 25.86
CA LEU A 774 -27.52 1.94 24.90
C LEU A 774 -27.50 0.43 24.68
N TYR A 775 -27.97 -0.02 23.52
CA TYR A 775 -27.81 -1.39 23.07
C TYR A 775 -26.44 -1.55 22.40
N PHE A 776 -25.68 -2.59 22.71
CA PHE A 776 -24.40 -2.87 22.06
C PHE A 776 -24.20 -4.37 21.88
N TRP A 777 -23.46 -4.79 20.85
CA TRP A 777 -23.30 -6.21 20.52
C TRP A 777 -21.84 -6.68 20.43
N VAL A 778 -20.87 -5.79 20.60
CA VAL A 778 -19.45 -6.15 20.67
C VAL A 778 -18.93 -5.89 22.07
N ARG A 779 -18.47 -6.95 22.73
CA ARG A 779 -18.02 -6.91 24.12
C ARG A 779 -16.51 -6.82 24.23
N MET A 780 -16.03 -5.97 25.12
CA MET A 780 -14.60 -5.75 25.39
C MET A 780 -13.87 -7.01 25.91
N ASP A 781 -14.53 -7.85 26.70
CA ASP A 781 -13.96 -9.09 27.25
C ASP A 781 -13.78 -10.19 26.20
N THR A 782 -14.54 -10.12 25.09
CA THR A 782 -14.38 -11.03 23.94
C THR A 782 -13.52 -10.44 22.82
N ASP A 783 -13.02 -9.22 23.00
CA ASP A 783 -12.20 -8.56 21.98
C ASP A 783 -10.84 -9.25 21.87
N THR A 784 -10.40 -9.53 20.63
CA THR A 784 -9.09 -10.15 20.36
C THR A 784 -7.91 -9.30 20.84
N ARG A 785 -8.12 -8.00 21.06
CA ARG A 785 -7.16 -7.06 21.65
C ARG A 785 -7.08 -7.18 23.18
N ASN A 786 -7.95 -7.95 23.82
CA ASN A 786 -8.00 -8.13 25.29
C ASN A 786 -7.97 -9.62 25.72
N PRO A 787 -6.94 -10.40 25.36
CA PRO A 787 -6.88 -11.82 25.72
C PRO A 787 -6.73 -12.07 27.23
N LEU A 788 -6.21 -11.09 27.97
CA LEU A 788 -5.95 -11.19 29.42
C LEU A 788 -7.13 -10.71 30.28
N GLY A 789 -8.21 -10.22 29.68
CA GLY A 789 -9.39 -9.75 30.42
C GLY A 789 -9.12 -8.51 31.28
N TYR A 790 -8.36 -7.53 30.75
CA TYR A 790 -8.08 -6.29 31.46
C TYR A 790 -9.33 -5.47 31.76
N ASP A 791 -9.26 -4.68 32.85
CA ASP A 791 -10.28 -3.70 33.19
C ASP A 791 -10.36 -2.55 32.16
N PHE A 792 -11.40 -1.73 32.24
CA PHE A 792 -11.70 -0.71 31.23
C PHE A 792 -10.53 0.25 30.96
N TRP A 793 -9.93 0.80 32.02
CA TRP A 793 -8.88 1.80 31.87
C TRP A 793 -7.54 1.18 31.49
N THR A 794 -7.23 -0.03 31.98
CA THR A 794 -6.01 -0.76 31.59
C THR A 794 -6.07 -1.20 30.14
N PHE A 795 -7.24 -1.65 29.66
CA PHE A 795 -7.47 -1.90 28.24
C PHE A 795 -7.28 -0.62 27.41
N CYS A 796 -7.82 0.51 27.87
CA CYS A 796 -7.61 1.78 27.17
C CYS A 796 -6.15 2.20 27.12
N ASP A 797 -5.42 2.07 28.23
CA ASP A 797 -3.98 2.37 28.30
C ASP A 797 -3.17 1.44 27.39
N ALA A 798 -3.51 0.14 27.32
CA ALA A 798 -2.84 -0.81 26.44
C ALA A 798 -2.94 -0.43 24.95
N LEU A 799 -4.10 0.06 24.52
CA LEU A 799 -4.33 0.55 23.14
C LEU A 799 -3.67 1.90 22.84
N ASN A 800 -3.30 2.67 23.87
CA ASN A 800 -2.88 4.06 23.74
C ASN A 800 -1.52 4.35 24.39
N ALA A 801 -0.56 3.42 24.26
CA ALA A 801 0.81 3.56 24.76
C ALA A 801 0.95 3.93 26.25
N GLY A 802 -0.02 3.52 27.09
CA GLY A 802 -0.04 3.79 28.52
C GLY A 802 -0.57 5.17 28.93
N ASN A 803 -1.04 5.97 27.96
CA ASN A 803 -1.36 7.39 28.17
C ASN A 803 -2.87 7.70 28.06
N CYS A 804 -3.75 6.70 28.01
CA CYS A 804 -5.19 6.95 27.88
C CYS A 804 -5.75 7.68 29.10
N ARG A 805 -5.51 7.18 30.32
CA ARG A 805 -6.00 7.83 31.56
C ARG A 805 -5.53 9.28 31.66
N PHE A 806 -4.28 9.52 31.28
CA PHE A 806 -3.66 10.85 31.26
C PHE A 806 -4.35 11.78 30.25
N ALA A 807 -4.55 11.32 29.01
CA ALA A 807 -5.21 12.10 27.97
C ALA A 807 -6.65 12.44 28.34
N VAL A 808 -7.40 11.45 28.84
CA VAL A 808 -8.79 11.64 29.26
C VAL A 808 -8.89 12.61 30.43
N SER A 809 -8.05 12.45 31.46
CA SER A 809 -7.99 13.37 32.60
C SER A 809 -7.69 14.81 32.16
N ARG A 810 -6.68 15.01 31.29
CA ARG A 810 -6.35 16.35 30.77
C ARG A 810 -7.46 16.96 29.94
N ALA A 811 -8.06 16.18 29.05
CA ALA A 811 -9.16 16.63 28.22
C ALA A 811 -10.37 17.03 29.08
N LEU A 812 -10.77 16.21 30.07
CA LEU A 812 -11.86 16.55 31.00
C LEU A 812 -11.53 17.77 31.86
N ARG A 813 -10.30 17.87 32.38
CA ARG A 813 -9.83 19.01 33.16
C ARG A 813 -9.96 20.31 32.36
N LYS A 814 -9.49 20.29 31.11
CA LYS A 814 -9.56 21.45 30.22
C LYS A 814 -10.99 21.78 29.81
N MET A 815 -11.79 20.75 29.49
CA MET A 815 -13.19 20.90 29.10
C MET A 815 -14.04 21.52 30.22
N TYR A 816 -13.86 21.10 31.47
CA TYR A 816 -14.62 21.61 32.62
C TYR A 816 -13.96 22.82 33.32
N GLY A 817 -12.81 23.31 32.86
CA GLY A 817 -12.12 24.44 33.50
C GLY A 817 -11.59 24.15 34.91
N MET A 818 -11.18 22.91 35.19
CA MET A 818 -10.77 22.46 36.52
C MET A 818 -9.30 22.86 36.84
N PRO A 819 -8.93 23.04 38.14
CA PRO A 819 -7.57 23.39 38.55
C PRO A 819 -6.51 22.38 38.09
N MET A 820 -5.26 22.84 37.94
CA MET A 820 -4.14 22.02 37.43
C MET A 820 -3.86 20.75 38.25
N GLU A 821 -4.18 20.77 39.54
CA GLU A 821 -3.99 19.66 40.49
C GLU A 821 -5.05 18.54 40.34
N TRP A 822 -6.12 18.77 39.58
CA TRP A 822 -7.20 17.81 39.42
C TRP A 822 -6.84 16.72 38.41
N ASN A 823 -6.54 15.52 38.91
CA ASN A 823 -6.17 14.35 38.10
C ASN A 823 -7.18 13.19 38.19
N SER A 824 -8.38 13.45 38.72
CA SER A 824 -9.42 12.42 38.85
C SER A 824 -10.00 12.02 37.49
N ILE A 825 -10.22 10.73 37.29
CA ILE A 825 -10.92 10.17 36.12
C ILE A 825 -12.25 9.55 36.55
N PRO A 826 -13.24 9.50 35.64
CA PRO A 826 -14.53 8.88 35.95
C PRO A 826 -14.34 7.40 36.31
N PRO A 827 -14.88 6.92 37.45
CA PRO A 827 -14.67 5.55 37.90
C PRO A 827 -15.44 4.57 37.02
N MET A 828 -14.74 3.56 36.50
CA MET A 828 -15.32 2.48 35.68
C MET A 828 -15.13 1.16 36.44
N PRO A 829 -16.20 0.53 36.94
CA PRO A 829 -16.10 -0.63 37.83
C PRO A 829 -15.65 -1.91 37.11
N ALA A 830 -14.98 -2.80 37.85
CA ALA A 830 -14.67 -4.17 37.46
C ALA A 830 -15.66 -5.16 38.13
N ASP A 831 -16.94 -5.02 37.82
CA ASP A 831 -18.06 -5.78 38.41
C ASP A 831 -18.39 -7.08 37.67
N GLY A 832 -17.49 -7.57 36.81
CA GLY A 832 -17.67 -8.76 35.98
C GLY A 832 -18.54 -8.56 34.73
N ASN A 833 -19.09 -7.34 34.54
CA ASN A 833 -19.81 -6.96 33.33
C ASN A 833 -18.86 -6.42 32.26
N SER A 834 -19.35 -6.33 31.02
CA SER A 834 -18.53 -5.95 29.86
C SER A 834 -18.95 -4.62 29.23
N TRP A 835 -18.00 -4.01 28.51
CA TRP A 835 -18.12 -2.69 27.88
C TRP A 835 -18.24 -2.80 26.36
N SER A 836 -18.80 -1.76 25.72
CA SER A 836 -18.92 -1.68 24.26
C SER A 836 -17.59 -1.33 23.61
N VAL A 837 -17.25 -1.97 22.50
CA VAL A 837 -16.08 -1.63 21.65
C VAL A 837 -16.47 -1.53 20.17
N MET A 838 -15.56 -1.07 19.31
CA MET A 838 -15.70 -0.96 17.84
C MET A 838 -16.94 -0.16 17.36
N HIS A 839 -17.37 0.85 18.10
CA HIS A 839 -18.49 1.74 17.71
C HIS A 839 -19.75 0.99 17.24
N SER A 840 -20.08 -0.10 17.92
CA SER A 840 -21.12 -1.04 17.50
C SER A 840 -22.27 -1.08 18.51
N TRP A 841 -23.16 -0.10 18.39
CA TRP A 841 -24.23 0.18 19.34
C TRP A 841 -25.43 0.92 18.70
N ALA A 842 -26.58 0.92 19.38
CA ALA A 842 -27.77 1.69 19.03
C ALA A 842 -28.37 2.36 20.26
N MET A 843 -28.87 3.59 20.10
CA MET A 843 -29.49 4.38 21.18
C MET A 843 -30.56 5.33 20.62
N PRO A 844 -31.41 5.95 21.47
CA PRO A 844 -32.36 6.95 21.00
C PRO A 844 -31.64 8.14 20.35
N THR A 845 -32.22 8.69 19.28
CA THR A 845 -31.63 9.83 18.54
C THR A 845 -31.38 11.03 19.46
N ARG A 846 -32.25 11.26 20.45
CA ARG A 846 -32.05 12.29 21.47
C ARG A 846 -30.76 12.03 22.27
N SER A 847 -30.61 10.82 22.82
CA SER A 847 -29.45 10.40 23.62
C SER A 847 -28.16 10.49 22.81
N PHE A 848 -28.21 10.15 21.52
CA PHE A 848 -27.09 10.34 20.59
C PHE A 848 -26.65 11.80 20.46
N LEU A 849 -27.58 12.75 20.34
CA LEU A 849 -27.23 14.18 20.27
C LEU A 849 -26.60 14.68 21.57
N GLU A 850 -27.07 14.20 22.73
CA GLU A 850 -26.46 14.50 24.03
C GLU A 850 -25.01 13.96 24.10
N PHE A 851 -24.78 12.74 23.61
CA PHE A 851 -23.44 12.16 23.51
C PHE A 851 -22.53 12.96 22.58
N VAL A 852 -23.02 13.36 21.39
CA VAL A 852 -22.23 14.15 20.43
C VAL A 852 -21.86 15.52 20.98
N MET A 853 -22.76 16.17 21.73
CA MET A 853 -22.49 17.44 22.40
C MET A 853 -21.35 17.31 23.42
N PHE A 854 -21.36 16.25 24.22
CA PHE A 854 -20.25 15.93 25.12
C PHE A 854 -18.96 15.63 24.33
N SER A 855 -19.03 14.73 23.35
CA SER A 855 -17.82 14.25 22.65
C SER A 855 -17.14 15.35 21.84
N ARG A 856 -17.89 16.30 21.26
CA ARG A 856 -17.29 17.41 20.50
C ARG A 856 -16.49 18.37 21.37
N MET A 857 -16.95 18.65 22.60
CA MET A 857 -16.22 19.49 23.55
C MET A 857 -14.99 18.76 24.08
N PHE A 858 -15.13 17.46 24.34
CA PHE A 858 -14.01 16.60 24.73
C PHE A 858 -12.92 16.55 23.65
N VAL A 859 -13.31 16.38 22.37
CA VAL A 859 -12.38 16.33 21.24
C VAL A 859 -11.71 17.67 20.98
N ASP A 860 -12.40 18.80 21.18
CA ASP A 860 -11.78 20.13 21.13
C ASP A 860 -10.68 20.28 22.19
N ALA A 861 -10.97 19.89 23.43
CA ALA A 861 -10.00 19.89 24.51
C ALA A 861 -8.80 18.98 24.19
N LEU A 862 -9.02 17.79 23.64
CA LEU A 862 -7.95 16.86 23.25
C LEU A 862 -7.09 17.41 22.09
N ASP A 863 -7.72 17.90 21.01
CA ASP A 863 -7.00 18.41 19.83
C ASP A 863 -6.15 19.63 20.17
N SER A 864 -6.64 20.51 21.04
CA SER A 864 -5.90 21.71 21.46
C SER A 864 -4.57 21.41 22.17
N GLU A 865 -4.40 20.21 22.72
CA GLU A 865 -3.16 19.77 23.39
C GLU A 865 -2.22 19.01 22.43
N MET A 866 -2.78 18.31 21.46
CA MET A 866 -2.03 17.31 20.66
C MET A 866 -1.77 17.75 19.22
N PHE A 867 -2.57 18.69 18.69
CA PHE A 867 -2.59 19.00 17.27
C PHE A 867 -1.23 19.46 16.73
N GLU A 868 -0.53 20.37 17.42
CA GLU A 868 0.68 20.97 16.87
C GLU A 868 1.79 19.93 16.69
N GLU A 869 2.04 19.12 17.71
CA GLU A 869 3.02 18.05 17.67
C GLU A 869 2.63 16.99 16.65
N HIS A 870 1.38 16.53 16.67
CA HIS A 870 0.89 15.48 15.78
C HIS A 870 0.85 15.92 14.31
N ASN A 871 0.38 17.12 14.01
CA ASN A 871 0.30 17.61 12.64
C ASN A 871 1.68 17.93 12.05
N GLN A 872 2.63 18.46 12.84
CA GLN A 872 3.96 18.82 12.34
C GLN A 872 4.91 17.62 12.24
N SER A 873 4.92 16.76 13.26
CA SER A 873 5.89 15.66 13.37
C SER A 873 5.31 14.29 13.01
N GLY A 874 3.98 14.15 13.02
CA GLY A 874 3.28 12.87 12.94
C GLY A 874 3.36 12.05 14.23
N GLN A 875 3.96 12.58 15.32
CA GLN A 875 4.07 11.90 16.61
C GLN A 875 2.82 12.15 17.45
N CYS A 876 2.35 11.11 18.10
CA CYS A 876 1.16 11.14 18.95
C CYS A 876 1.52 10.43 20.24
N TYR A 877 1.44 11.06 21.41
CA TYR A 877 1.81 10.38 22.66
C TYR A 877 0.84 9.24 23.05
N LEU A 878 -0.31 9.12 22.37
CA LEU A 878 -1.20 7.95 22.45
C LEU A 878 -0.72 6.76 21.58
N SER A 879 0.41 6.90 20.90
CA SER A 879 1.01 5.86 20.06
C SER A 879 2.53 5.83 20.23
N LEU A 880 3.12 4.64 20.18
CA LEU A 880 4.58 4.48 20.16
C LEU A 880 5.21 4.83 18.81
N THR A 881 4.40 4.96 17.77
CA THR A 881 4.85 5.21 16.40
C THR A 881 4.07 6.33 15.76
N ARG A 882 4.57 6.87 14.64
CA ARG A 882 3.79 7.84 13.86
C ARG A 882 2.50 7.18 13.40
N ASP A 883 1.40 7.77 13.83
CA ASP A 883 0.09 7.16 13.73
C ASP A 883 -0.91 8.20 13.27
N ARG A 884 -1.59 7.93 12.16
CA ARG A 884 -2.60 8.84 11.61
C ARG A 884 -3.87 8.84 12.44
N GLN A 885 -4.11 7.78 13.21
CA GLN A 885 -5.32 7.52 13.99
C GLN A 885 -5.14 7.91 15.47
N CYS A 886 -4.50 9.04 15.72
CA CYS A 886 -4.03 9.43 17.05
C CYS A 886 -5.14 9.46 18.13
N TYR A 887 -6.33 9.98 17.83
CA TYR A 887 -7.41 10.10 18.84
C TYR A 887 -8.43 8.95 18.76
N SER A 888 -8.51 8.26 17.62
CA SER A 888 -9.64 7.38 17.29
C SER A 888 -9.85 6.26 18.32
N ARG A 889 -8.76 5.67 18.86
CA ARG A 889 -8.82 4.59 19.86
C ARG A 889 -9.38 5.07 21.21
N VAL A 890 -9.06 6.30 21.62
CA VAL A 890 -9.65 6.90 22.83
C VAL A 890 -11.13 7.19 22.60
N LEU A 891 -11.48 7.70 21.42
CA LEU A 891 -12.86 8.00 21.05
C LEU A 891 -13.74 6.75 20.94
N GLU A 892 -13.14 5.60 20.59
CA GLU A 892 -13.81 4.28 20.57
C GLU A 892 -14.52 3.98 21.90
N LEU A 893 -13.86 4.26 23.03
CA LEU A 893 -14.32 3.89 24.36
C LEU A 893 -15.15 4.99 25.05
N LEU A 894 -15.18 6.20 24.49
CA LEU A 894 -15.78 7.39 25.11
C LEU A 894 -17.29 7.25 25.37
N VAL A 895 -18.00 6.49 24.52
CA VAL A 895 -19.44 6.23 24.68
C VAL A 895 -19.76 5.50 25.98
N ASN A 896 -18.88 4.62 26.44
CA ASN A 896 -19.07 3.87 27.69
C ASN A 896 -19.01 4.80 28.90
N VAL A 897 -18.02 5.72 28.92
CA VAL A 897 -17.85 6.72 29.98
C VAL A 897 -19.11 7.59 30.06
N TRP A 898 -19.56 8.10 28.91
CA TRP A 898 -20.77 8.92 28.86
C TRP A 898 -22.01 8.15 29.31
N ALA A 899 -22.28 6.95 28.75
CA ALA A 899 -23.47 6.18 29.06
C ALA A 899 -23.53 5.73 30.53
N TYR A 900 -22.39 5.35 31.11
CA TYR A 900 -22.31 4.96 32.51
C TYR A 900 -22.62 6.12 33.44
N HIS A 901 -21.97 7.28 33.24
CA HIS A 901 -22.08 8.42 34.15
C HIS A 901 -23.31 9.32 33.91
N SER A 902 -23.94 9.24 32.74
CA SER A 902 -25.24 9.89 32.45
C SER A 902 -26.45 9.04 32.86
N ALA A 903 -26.22 7.92 33.57
CA ALA A 903 -27.27 7.02 34.07
C ALA A 903 -28.11 6.33 32.99
N ARG A 904 -27.55 6.09 31.79
CA ARG A 904 -28.21 5.32 30.73
C ARG A 904 -28.11 3.82 31.02
N ARG A 905 -29.18 3.07 30.73
CA ARG A 905 -29.11 1.60 30.79
C ARG A 905 -28.19 1.11 29.67
N MET A 906 -27.40 0.11 29.95
CA MET A 906 -26.52 -0.51 28.95
C MET A 906 -26.97 -1.95 28.79
N VAL A 907 -27.28 -2.36 27.57
CA VAL A 907 -27.84 -3.69 27.30
C VAL A 907 -27.00 -4.35 26.22
N TYR A 908 -26.38 -5.47 26.59
CA TYR A 908 -25.70 -6.32 25.64
C TYR A 908 -26.72 -7.10 24.81
N VAL A 909 -26.51 -7.14 23.50
CA VAL A 909 -27.29 -7.90 22.53
C VAL A 909 -26.40 -9.00 21.95
N ASN A 910 -26.79 -10.26 22.12
CA ASN A 910 -26.11 -11.36 21.46
C ASN A 910 -26.35 -11.27 19.94
N PRO A 911 -25.30 -11.13 19.10
CA PRO A 911 -25.46 -10.87 17.68
C PRO A 911 -26.08 -12.04 16.89
N GLU A 912 -26.02 -13.26 17.41
CA GLU A 912 -26.58 -14.43 16.74
C GLU A 912 -28.02 -14.74 17.16
N THR A 913 -28.29 -14.67 18.47
CA THR A 913 -29.56 -15.10 19.04
C THR A 913 -30.52 -13.96 19.33
N GLY A 914 -30.02 -12.73 19.49
CA GLY A 914 -30.77 -11.57 19.97
C GLY A 914 -31.03 -11.57 21.48
N ALA A 915 -30.43 -12.49 22.25
CA ALA A 915 -30.56 -12.50 23.71
C ALA A 915 -30.02 -11.19 24.31
N MET A 916 -30.77 -10.62 25.25
CA MET A 916 -30.50 -9.29 25.83
C MET A 916 -30.15 -9.40 27.32
N GLU A 917 -29.05 -8.79 27.73
CA GLU A 917 -28.60 -8.76 29.13
C GLU A 917 -28.20 -7.33 29.56
N GLU A 918 -28.77 -6.83 30.66
CA GLU A 918 -28.38 -5.51 31.20
C GLU A 918 -27.01 -5.59 31.87
N GLN A 919 -26.05 -4.82 31.35
CA GLN A 919 -24.69 -4.70 31.82
C GLN A 919 -24.55 -3.51 32.78
N HIS A 920 -23.80 -3.71 33.87
CA HIS A 920 -23.63 -2.75 34.96
C HIS A 920 -24.99 -2.23 35.45
N LYS A 921 -25.81 -3.03 36.14
CA LYS A 921 -27.21 -2.66 36.46
C LYS A 921 -27.35 -1.26 37.06
N LEU A 922 -28.33 -0.47 36.63
CA LEU A 922 -28.47 0.93 37.08
C LEU A 922 -28.55 1.08 38.62
N LYS A 923 -29.14 0.09 39.32
CA LYS A 923 -29.24 0.07 40.78
C LYS A 923 -27.88 0.02 41.49
N SER A 924 -26.89 -0.69 40.93
CA SER A 924 -25.56 -0.83 41.55
C SER A 924 -24.67 0.39 41.34
N ARG A 925 -25.00 1.28 40.39
CA ARG A 925 -24.22 2.49 40.08
C ARG A 925 -24.47 3.68 41.01
N ARG A 926 -25.48 3.60 41.89
CA ARG A 926 -25.87 4.72 42.76
C ARG A 926 -24.70 5.16 43.65
N GLY A 927 -24.39 6.46 43.66
CA GLY A 927 -23.26 7.02 44.41
C GLY A 927 -21.90 6.95 43.72
N GLN A 928 -21.76 6.17 42.64
CA GLN A 928 -20.50 6.04 41.88
C GLN A 928 -20.49 6.89 40.60
N MET A 929 -21.67 7.26 40.09
CA MET A 929 -21.81 8.02 38.85
C MET A 929 -21.52 9.51 39.01
N TRP A 930 -20.86 10.11 38.02
CA TRP A 930 -20.57 11.54 37.93
C TRP A 930 -21.71 12.32 37.26
N ILE A 931 -22.97 12.09 37.67
CA ILE A 931 -24.17 12.61 36.98
C ILE A 931 -24.13 14.12 36.75
N LYS A 932 -23.61 14.89 37.71
CA LYS A 932 -23.53 16.36 37.60
C LYS A 932 -22.72 16.79 36.36
N PHE A 933 -21.59 16.14 36.10
CA PHE A 933 -20.70 16.48 34.99
C PHE A 933 -21.28 16.08 33.62
N PHE A 934 -22.07 15.00 33.57
CA PHE A 934 -22.64 14.46 32.33
C PHE A 934 -24.14 14.79 32.16
N SER A 935 -24.67 15.70 32.97
CA SER A 935 -26.07 16.12 32.87
C SER A 935 -26.29 16.96 31.61
N LEU A 936 -27.43 16.78 30.95
CA LEU A 936 -27.79 17.58 29.76
C LEU A 936 -27.75 19.08 30.06
N SER A 937 -28.21 19.51 31.23
CA SER A 937 -28.18 20.91 31.63
C SER A 937 -26.75 21.46 31.65
N THR A 938 -25.82 20.74 32.27
CA THR A 938 -24.41 21.16 32.38
C THR A 938 -23.75 21.20 31.00
N LEU A 939 -23.90 20.14 30.20
CA LEU A 939 -23.31 20.08 28.87
C LEU A 939 -23.85 21.19 27.96
N LYS A 940 -25.15 21.49 28.05
CA LYS A 940 -25.78 22.55 27.27
C LYS A 940 -25.28 23.93 27.65
N THR A 941 -25.19 24.24 28.95
CA THR A 941 -24.64 25.53 29.41
C THR A 941 -23.20 25.70 28.95
N MET A 942 -22.36 24.69 29.10
CA MET A 942 -20.97 24.74 28.63
C MET A 942 -20.86 24.96 27.12
N ASP A 943 -21.73 24.31 26.35
CA ASP A 943 -21.75 24.46 24.89
C ASP A 943 -22.25 25.86 24.45
N GLU A 944 -23.17 26.46 25.21
CA GLU A 944 -23.60 27.86 25.03
C GLU A 944 -22.49 28.85 25.42
N ASP A 945 -21.79 28.63 26.54
CA ASP A 945 -20.67 29.45 27.00
C ASP A 945 -19.51 29.47 25.97
N LEU A 946 -19.15 28.28 25.44
CA LEU A 946 -18.17 28.16 24.36
C LEU A 946 -18.59 28.93 23.10
N ALA A 947 -19.89 29.02 22.83
CA ALA A 947 -20.42 29.77 21.69
C ALA A 947 -20.33 31.28 21.87
N GLU A 948 -20.62 31.75 23.08
CA GLU A 948 -20.45 33.15 23.45
C GLU A 948 -18.96 33.57 23.41
N GLU A 949 -18.06 32.72 23.92
CA GLU A 949 -16.62 32.93 23.80
C GLU A 949 -16.16 33.00 22.34
N PHE A 950 -16.56 32.03 21.51
CA PHE A 950 -16.15 31.99 20.11
C PHE A 950 -16.62 33.24 19.34
N ASP A 951 -17.78 33.79 19.70
CA ASP A 951 -18.35 34.97 19.04
C ASP A 951 -17.80 36.32 19.57
N SER A 952 -17.23 36.34 20.77
CA SER A 952 -16.66 37.55 21.40
C SER A 952 -15.18 37.77 21.10
N TYR A 953 -14.40 36.69 20.90
CA TYR A 953 -12.97 36.79 20.62
C TYR A 953 -12.64 36.94 19.12
N ASN A 954 -11.69 37.83 18.79
CA ASN A 954 -11.09 37.87 17.45
C ASN A 954 -10.37 36.53 17.17
N GLN A 955 -10.70 35.92 16.01
CA GLN A 955 -10.30 34.57 15.55
C GLN A 955 -8.78 34.26 15.50
N SER A 956 -7.90 35.16 15.95
CA SER A 956 -6.46 35.12 15.69
C SER A 956 -5.58 34.55 16.81
N ARG A 957 -6.11 34.18 17.99
CA ARG A 957 -5.26 33.76 19.15
C ARG A 957 -5.47 32.37 19.73
N LYS A 958 -6.64 31.74 19.59
CA LYS A 958 -6.95 30.41 20.15
C LYS A 958 -7.33 29.47 19.00
N ARG A 959 -6.81 28.25 18.98
CA ARG A 959 -7.19 27.20 18.02
C ARG A 959 -8.45 26.51 18.54
N TRP A 960 -9.49 26.45 17.70
CA TRP A 960 -10.74 25.78 18.04
C TRP A 960 -11.11 24.76 16.96
N LEU A 961 -11.39 23.54 17.40
CA LEU A 961 -11.94 22.45 16.60
C LEU A 961 -13.47 22.48 16.66
N TRP A 962 -14.02 22.77 17.84
CA TRP A 962 -15.39 23.27 18.00
C TRP A 962 -15.48 24.68 17.39
N PRO A 963 -16.58 25.13 16.77
CA PRO A 963 -17.82 24.44 16.44
C PRO A 963 -17.73 23.68 15.09
N HIS A 964 -16.55 23.53 14.47
CA HIS A 964 -16.41 22.91 13.14
C HIS A 964 -16.76 21.41 13.13
N THR A 965 -16.97 20.80 14.30
CA THR A 965 -17.41 19.42 14.53
C THR A 965 -18.94 19.26 14.55
N GLY A 966 -19.74 20.32 14.34
CA GLY A 966 -21.19 20.18 14.17
C GLY A 966 -21.99 21.46 14.36
N GLU A 967 -23.31 21.35 14.32
CA GLU A 967 -24.21 22.50 14.50
C GLU A 967 -24.32 22.88 15.99
N VAL A 968 -24.18 24.17 16.30
CA VAL A 968 -24.29 24.72 17.65
C VAL A 968 -25.50 25.65 17.72
N PHE A 969 -26.40 25.37 18.66
CA PHE A 969 -27.62 26.14 18.87
C PHE A 969 -27.48 27.01 20.11
N TRP A 970 -27.23 28.31 19.93
CA TRP A 970 -27.23 29.29 21.01
C TRP A 970 -27.97 30.57 20.60
N HIS A 971 -28.40 31.37 21.58
CA HIS A 971 -29.30 32.50 21.36
C HIS A 971 -28.73 33.54 20.37
N GLY A 972 -27.44 33.85 20.45
CA GLY A 972 -26.81 34.81 19.54
C GLY A 972 -26.65 34.29 18.10
N THR A 973 -26.54 32.98 17.86
CA THR A 973 -26.64 32.44 16.49
C THR A 973 -28.02 32.70 15.90
N ILE A 974 -29.08 32.49 16.69
CA ILE A 974 -30.46 32.76 16.28
C ILE A 974 -30.66 34.26 16.02
N GLU A 975 -30.13 35.14 16.86
CA GLU A 975 -30.17 36.59 16.63
C GLU A 975 -29.41 37.02 15.38
N LYS A 976 -28.21 36.48 15.15
CA LYS A 976 -27.41 36.74 13.94
C LYS A 976 -28.15 36.27 12.70
N GLU A 977 -28.76 35.10 12.75
CA GLU A 977 -29.57 34.59 11.64
C GLU A 977 -30.81 35.46 11.39
N ARG A 978 -31.50 35.90 12.46
CA ARG A 978 -32.60 36.87 12.37
C ARG A 978 -32.14 38.19 11.75
N LYS A 979 -31.02 38.78 12.20
CA LYS A 979 -30.42 40.01 11.65
C LYS A 979 -30.04 39.84 10.18
N ARG A 980 -29.47 38.69 9.80
CA ARG A 980 -29.12 38.36 8.41
C ARG A 980 -30.36 38.20 7.54
N ARG A 981 -31.42 37.54 8.03
CA ARG A 981 -32.72 37.42 7.35
C ARG A 981 -33.39 38.79 7.17
N LEU A 982 -33.32 39.67 8.18
CA LEU A 982 -33.79 41.06 8.09
C LEU A 982 -33.02 41.84 7.02
N SER A 983 -31.68 41.80 7.07
CA SER A 983 -30.82 42.46 6.06
C SER A 983 -31.08 41.94 4.64
N LEU A 984 -31.29 40.64 4.46
CA LEU A 984 -31.64 40.04 3.16
C LEU A 984 -33.04 40.47 2.69
N LYS A 985 -34.02 40.56 3.59
CA LYS A 985 -35.35 41.10 3.27
C LYS A 985 -35.25 42.57 2.85
N ASP A 986 -34.43 43.36 3.53
CA ASP A 986 -34.25 44.78 3.20
C ASP A 986 -33.50 44.97 1.89
N LYS A 987 -32.48 44.15 1.60
CA LYS A 987 -31.84 44.10 0.27
C LYS A 987 -32.83 43.72 -0.83
N LYS A 988 -33.66 42.69 -0.63
CA LYS A 988 -34.71 42.33 -1.59
C LYS A 988 -35.70 43.48 -1.79
N LYS A 989 -36.13 44.16 -0.72
CA LYS A 989 -36.98 45.35 -0.82
C LYS A 989 -36.29 46.47 -1.61
N GLN A 990 -35.00 46.71 -1.39
CA GLN A 990 -34.19 47.68 -2.13
C GLN A 990 -34.13 47.33 -3.61
N GLU A 991 -33.79 46.08 -3.95
CA GLU A 991 -33.73 45.57 -5.32
C GLU A 991 -35.09 45.68 -6.03
N THR A 992 -36.19 45.42 -5.31
CA THR A 992 -37.54 45.54 -5.86
C THR A 992 -37.91 47.01 -6.10
N LYS A 993 -37.57 47.91 -5.16
CA LYS A 993 -37.73 49.37 -5.33
C LYS A 993 -36.90 49.90 -6.50
N ASP A 994 -35.67 49.44 -6.66
CA ASP A 994 -34.78 49.80 -7.76
C ASP A 994 -35.28 49.24 -9.09
N LYS A 995 -35.83 48.03 -9.11
CA LYS A 995 -36.48 47.43 -10.29
C LYS A 995 -37.71 48.24 -10.70
N ILE A 996 -38.54 48.66 -9.74
CA ILE A 996 -39.71 49.53 -9.98
C ILE A 996 -39.27 50.90 -10.51
N LYS A 997 -38.21 51.50 -9.94
CA LYS A 997 -37.63 52.76 -10.44
C LYS A 997 -37.13 52.62 -11.88
N ARG A 998 -36.43 51.52 -12.22
CA ARG A 998 -35.97 51.22 -13.59
C ARG A 998 -37.14 51.04 -14.58
N ILE A 999 -38.25 50.46 -14.15
CA ILE A 999 -39.45 50.30 -14.99
C ILE A 999 -40.13 51.66 -15.18
N LYS A 1000 -40.27 52.46 -14.12
CA LYS A 1000 -40.82 53.82 -14.22
C LYS A 1000 -39.98 54.75 -15.09
N SER A 1001 -38.65 54.61 -15.08
CA SER A 1001 -37.75 55.39 -15.96
C SER A 1001 -37.75 54.90 -17.42
N ARG A 1002 -38.14 53.65 -17.69
CA ARG A 1002 -38.32 53.11 -19.06
C ARG A 1002 -39.65 53.50 -19.70
N ALA A 1003 -40.66 53.88 -18.91
CA ALA A 1003 -41.98 54.26 -19.40
C ALA A 1003 -42.06 55.64 -20.10
N GLN A 1004 -40.93 56.35 -20.26
CA GLN A 1004 -40.86 57.63 -21.01
C GLN A 1004 -40.23 57.51 -22.41
N GLN A 1005 -40.10 56.31 -22.99
CA GLN A 1005 -39.72 56.18 -24.41
C GLN A 1005 -40.97 56.24 -25.31
N LYS A 1006 -41.06 57.28 -26.14
CA LYS A 1006 -42.12 57.45 -27.16
C LYS A 1006 -42.07 56.31 -28.20
N PRO A 1007 -43.20 55.71 -28.59
CA PRO A 1007 -43.23 54.59 -29.54
C PRO A 1007 -42.92 55.06 -30.98
N LEU A 1008 -41.95 54.40 -31.62
CA LEU A 1008 -41.66 54.53 -33.07
C LEU A 1008 -42.66 53.70 -33.89
N GLY A 1009 -43.03 54.24 -35.05
CA GLY A 1009 -44.25 53.93 -35.82
C GLY A 1009 -44.37 52.55 -36.47
N LYS A 1010 -45.62 52.24 -36.80
CA LYS A 1010 -46.18 51.05 -37.44
C LYS A 1010 -45.58 50.78 -38.83
N TYR A 1011 -45.21 49.53 -39.10
CA TYR A 1011 -45.04 48.99 -40.45
C TYR A 1011 -46.34 48.30 -40.88
N ILE A 1012 -46.89 48.71 -42.03
CA ILE A 1012 -48.16 48.23 -42.61
C ILE A 1012 -47.85 47.03 -43.54
N LYS A 1013 -48.62 45.94 -43.42
CA LYS A 1013 -48.71 44.87 -44.45
C LYS A 1013 -50.09 44.92 -45.12
N SER A 1014 -50.10 44.70 -46.43
CA SER A 1014 -51.19 44.91 -47.39
C SER A 1014 -52.36 43.91 -47.28
N ILE A 1015 -53.53 44.39 -47.75
CA ILE A 1015 -54.88 43.79 -47.78
C ILE A 1015 -55.06 42.75 -48.92
N PRO A 1016 -56.03 41.81 -48.82
CA PRO A 1016 -55.99 40.47 -49.40
C PRO A 1016 -56.83 40.29 -50.68
N LYS A 1017 -56.72 39.12 -51.33
CA LYS A 1017 -57.70 38.63 -52.31
C LYS A 1017 -58.25 37.24 -51.93
N LEU A 1018 -59.56 37.21 -51.68
CA LEU A 1018 -60.46 36.05 -51.76
C LEU A 1018 -60.77 35.76 -53.25
N TYR A 1019 -61.24 34.61 -53.76
CA TYR A 1019 -62.31 33.69 -53.34
C TYR A 1019 -62.28 32.37 -54.15
N ALA A 1020 -62.81 31.30 -53.51
CA ALA A 1020 -63.70 30.24 -54.02
C ALA A 1020 -63.18 29.26 -55.12
N ASP A 1021 -63.48 27.94 -55.08
CA ASP A 1021 -64.79 27.37 -54.76
C ASP A 1021 -64.78 25.85 -54.43
N ASN A 1022 -65.82 25.46 -53.67
CA ASN A 1022 -66.60 24.21 -53.68
C ASN A 1022 -66.17 22.86 -53.04
N SER A 1023 -67.07 22.49 -52.09
CA SER A 1023 -67.90 21.28 -52.02
C SER A 1023 -67.55 20.11 -51.05
N THR A 1024 -68.38 20.06 -50.00
CA THR A 1024 -69.15 18.92 -49.47
C THR A 1024 -68.47 17.72 -48.78
N ASN A 1025 -68.92 17.57 -47.51
CA ASN A 1025 -69.50 16.37 -46.90
C ASN A 1025 -68.63 15.32 -46.16
N LYS A 1026 -68.96 15.26 -44.85
CA LYS A 1026 -69.35 14.09 -44.05
C LYS A 1026 -68.30 13.27 -43.29
N TYR A 1027 -68.47 13.33 -41.96
CA TYR A 1027 -68.54 12.27 -40.94
C TYR A 1027 -67.42 11.21 -40.84
N THR A 1028 -66.91 11.12 -39.59
CA THR A 1028 -66.79 9.89 -38.76
C THR A 1028 -67.35 8.62 -39.41
N THR A 1029 -66.75 7.44 -39.29
CA THR A 1029 -66.56 6.72 -38.02
C THR A 1029 -65.71 5.44 -38.22
N ILE A 1030 -65.02 5.02 -37.15
CA ILE A 1030 -64.59 3.64 -36.78
C ILE A 1030 -63.59 2.91 -37.69
N GLY A 1031 -62.45 2.53 -37.10
CA GLY A 1031 -61.77 1.27 -37.41
C GLY A 1031 -60.25 1.33 -37.45
N ILE A 1032 -59.65 0.97 -36.29
CA ILE A 1032 -58.25 0.53 -36.05
C ILE A 1032 -57.21 1.65 -35.90
#